data_AF-A0ABD5YFB1-F1
#
_entry.id   AF-A0ABD5YFB1-F1
#
_cell.length_a   1.000
_cell.length_b   1.000
_cell.length_c   1.000
_cell.angle_alpha   90.00
_cell.angle_beta   90.00
_cell.angle_gamma   90.00
#
_symmetry.space_group_name_H-M   'P 1'
#
loop_
_entity.id
_entity.type
_entity.pdbx_description
1 polymer ?
#
loop_
_entity_poly.entity_id
_entity_poly.type
_entity_poly.pdbx_seq_one_letter_code
_entity_poly.pdbx_strand_id
1 'polypeptide(L)'
;MRSAILANKRNAQQEFAEVAHYADLEDQIEGDVPTTETTPDILGNVVNEGELLERHEAAADLYTPATDPSPSREEIVEELIERGVETSLTGRENGLRDREELLKIKASEALERHHTPVEFDLADPDDRYDDCGSLTVATFGQTQPTNAIHDVTPSVASELTEIVGTLIPSTIDAVRRIAEQEGRPVESLNLPPADEEYGGVNHLAKKYGVSGGNLAFATTVIAAADCPMDDWPDAVRDNLRKYGSGQSTEGTHLDGLRHAHVALLQAAGVTPRIQLVLDGPAWTDVEDRRKIERFFDALDVLAKAVDIELVASPHVVRTLTRRVPDIVDEHDLTEGRGGSLLSNHDTDSGDRTEAYRVLDEMNSPGAHRLIANMFEDEPRTVQELKSDGEISLAASTVDGYVRQLEQHDLLEVAEFTTRSNTVTLTQFGKIVKGLITPSYDLLPPEQQSLPTEPYQPPKSSHKYSVSSADKVEEGGGPLSPEEWLAATGDASSTGGFVQWMDGRGADLDAFALHERHTAALNGEGITLLDAPVHEMDDPRVAYLSVMRDQLHTVTQWGGSRATLGRIAAALSGAKIWGKALSEEALEGVLSDLGSTPNEVLSFLRRGMQVGWLDAESVLDEDGVNYYELRDALFRAGRNILGRLSNTDQSPDERSKFYRDCHGLITSMTALLDHVGIETSIHLRFPRSSELLSNDDSRRDFVEFLTYTAPKQARYGVHSGYRQVVEDREEKLKFRLPMEVDPVDRTADLTASWVIAGEGMDDLAEEVLSGLDGVNARDSVANGEEESIGIQIPVHTGGTTGQARQVIRDLLPQKDWNPDFQNTDRITRVLMSVLSHESGRVSPYLVA
;
A
#
# COMPACT_ATOMS: atom_id res chain seq x y z
N MET A 1 -5.68 12.80 -15.40
CA MET A 1 -5.74 12.32 -16.81
C MET A 1 -4.37 12.39 -17.50
N ARG A 2 -3.50 13.36 -17.16
CA ARG A 2 -2.13 13.50 -17.70
C ARG A 2 -1.11 12.58 -17.02
N SER A 3 -1.25 12.36 -15.70
CA SER A 3 -0.56 11.33 -14.92
C SER A 3 -0.70 9.91 -15.52
N ALA A 4 -1.89 9.55 -16.00
CA ALA A 4 -2.12 8.29 -16.73
C ALA A 4 -1.45 8.24 -18.12
N ILE A 5 -1.31 9.39 -18.79
CA ILE A 5 -0.68 9.50 -20.11
C ILE A 5 0.86 9.45 -19.99
N LEU A 6 1.43 10.09 -18.97
CA LEU A 6 2.86 10.03 -18.66
C LEU A 6 3.28 8.63 -18.14
N ALA A 7 2.46 8.01 -17.28
CA ALA A 7 2.67 6.63 -16.83
C ALA A 7 2.61 5.61 -17.99
N ASN A 8 1.71 5.81 -18.95
CA ASN A 8 1.63 4.96 -20.15
C ASN A 8 2.79 5.18 -21.12
N LYS A 9 3.30 6.40 -21.26
CA LYS A 9 4.43 6.68 -22.15
C LYS A 9 5.76 6.13 -21.62
N ARG A 10 5.94 6.11 -20.29
CA ARG A 10 7.14 5.58 -19.62
C ARG A 10 7.06 4.10 -19.23
N ASN A 11 5.94 3.41 -19.49
CA ASN A 11 5.69 2.05 -19.02
C ASN A 11 5.80 1.92 -17.47
N ALA A 12 5.49 3.01 -16.76
CA ALA A 12 5.74 3.20 -15.33
C ALA A 12 4.42 3.29 -14.53
N GLN A 13 3.45 2.42 -14.84
CA GLN A 13 2.20 2.36 -14.07
C GLN A 13 2.43 1.96 -12.59
N GLN A 14 3.60 1.41 -12.25
CA GLN A 14 4.02 1.04 -10.89
C GLN A 14 4.75 2.17 -10.12
N GLU A 15 5.23 3.25 -10.75
CA GLU A 15 5.97 4.34 -10.08
C GLU A 15 5.11 5.19 -9.12
N PHE A 16 3.80 4.96 -9.09
CA PHE A 16 2.88 5.59 -8.14
C PHE A 16 2.49 4.66 -6.96
N ALA A 17 3.06 3.45 -6.89
CA ALA A 17 2.79 2.49 -5.82
C ALA A 17 3.98 2.28 -4.86
N GLU A 18 5.17 2.81 -5.16
CA GLU A 18 6.35 2.64 -4.29
C GLU A 18 6.55 3.83 -3.35
N VAL A 19 6.26 3.55 -2.08
CA VAL A 19 6.48 4.39 -0.89
C VAL A 19 7.95 4.86 -0.73
N ALA A 20 8.91 4.29 -1.47
CA ALA A 20 10.33 4.66 -1.46
C ALA A 20 10.72 5.83 -2.40
N HIS A 21 9.81 6.25 -3.30
CA HIS A 21 10.11 7.11 -4.46
C HIS A 21 10.79 8.45 -4.14
N TYR A 22 10.44 9.14 -3.04
CA TYR A 22 11.00 10.48 -2.79
C TYR A 22 12.47 10.49 -2.43
N ALA A 23 12.97 9.41 -1.84
CA ALA A 23 14.37 9.29 -1.48
C ALA A 23 15.22 8.81 -2.65
N ASP A 24 14.68 7.88 -3.45
CA ASP A 24 15.32 7.51 -4.72
C ASP A 24 15.35 8.72 -5.67
N LEU A 25 14.35 9.62 -5.61
CA LEU A 25 14.37 10.91 -6.29
C LEU A 25 15.40 11.88 -5.72
N GLU A 26 15.64 11.86 -4.41
CA GLU A 26 16.69 12.68 -3.79
C GLU A 26 18.07 12.19 -4.29
N ASP A 27 18.29 10.88 -4.30
CA ASP A 27 19.50 10.24 -4.84
C ASP A 27 19.64 10.44 -6.37
N GLN A 28 18.54 10.40 -7.14
CA GLN A 28 18.55 10.66 -8.59
C GLN A 28 18.80 12.13 -8.93
N ILE A 29 18.22 13.07 -8.17
CA ILE A 29 18.47 14.51 -8.35
C ILE A 29 19.93 14.84 -7.99
N GLU A 30 20.54 14.12 -7.03
CA GLU A 30 21.98 14.20 -6.76
C GLU A 30 22.84 13.57 -7.88
N GLY A 31 22.34 12.53 -8.56
CA GLY A 31 23.03 11.80 -9.63
C GLY A 31 23.03 12.46 -11.02
N ASP A 32 21.99 13.22 -11.38
CA ASP A 32 21.83 13.84 -12.71
C ASP A 32 22.53 15.22 -12.87
N VAL A 33 23.32 15.65 -11.88
CA VAL A 33 24.12 16.88 -11.94
C VAL A 33 25.57 16.54 -12.36
N PRO A 34 26.16 17.22 -13.37
CA PRO A 34 27.52 16.93 -13.83
C PRO A 34 28.56 17.11 -12.70
N THR A 35 29.16 16.02 -12.23
CA THR A 35 30.10 16.03 -11.10
C THR A 35 31.51 16.47 -11.54
N THR A 36 31.79 17.76 -11.49
CA THR A 36 33.15 18.31 -11.35
C THR A 36 33.19 19.43 -10.30
N GLU A 37 33.76 19.16 -9.13
CA GLU A 37 34.65 20.07 -8.37
C GLU A 37 34.04 21.41 -7.93
N THR A 38 32.95 21.49 -7.12
CA THR A 38 32.63 22.68 -6.22
C THR A 38 31.98 22.41 -4.81
N THR A 39 32.62 22.48 -3.60
CA THR A 39 32.15 22.06 -2.20
C THR A 39 30.74 22.55 -1.84
N PRO A 40 29.90 21.80 -1.06
CA PRO A 40 28.55 22.24 -0.71
C PRO A 40 28.59 23.51 0.11
N ASP A 41 28.30 24.60 -0.61
CA ASP A 41 27.71 25.81 -0.08
C ASP A 41 26.44 25.46 0.72
N ILE A 42 26.03 26.37 1.60
CA ILE A 42 24.88 26.34 2.54
C ILE A 42 23.51 26.00 1.91
N LEU A 43 23.47 25.68 0.61
CA LEU A 43 22.32 25.24 -0.18
C LEU A 43 22.61 23.98 -1.06
N GLY A 44 23.72 23.26 -0.85
CA GLY A 44 24.02 21.91 -1.36
C GLY A 44 24.56 21.76 -2.80
N ASN A 45 25.85 21.96 -3.09
CA ASN A 45 26.52 21.55 -4.36
C ASN A 45 28.03 21.20 -4.15
N VAL A 46 28.69 20.10 -4.64
CA VAL A 46 30.08 19.60 -4.25
C VAL A 46 31.27 19.54 -5.31
N VAL A 47 32.53 19.65 -4.78
CA VAL A 47 34.03 19.56 -5.11
C VAL A 47 34.87 18.28 -5.50
N ASN A 48 34.71 17.54 -6.62
CA ASN A 48 35.55 16.49 -7.36
C ASN A 48 37.09 16.24 -7.23
N GLU A 49 37.75 15.87 -6.15
CA GLU A 49 39.16 15.37 -6.31
C GLU A 49 39.18 13.98 -7.01
N GLY A 50 39.70 13.78 -8.22
CA GLY A 50 41.14 13.78 -8.51
C GLY A 50 41.92 12.62 -7.88
N GLU A 51 41.45 12.06 -6.76
CA GLU A 51 42.28 11.25 -5.85
C GLU A 51 41.77 9.83 -5.54
N LEU A 52 40.56 9.43 -5.94
CA LEU A 52 40.02 8.10 -5.55
C LEU A 52 40.34 6.95 -6.53
N LEU A 53 40.78 7.25 -7.75
CA LEU A 53 41.00 6.24 -8.80
C LEU A 53 42.26 5.36 -8.56
N GLU A 54 43.19 5.74 -7.67
CA GLU A 54 44.45 5.00 -7.47
C GLU A 54 44.35 3.79 -6.51
N ARG A 55 43.21 3.56 -5.83
CA ARG A 55 43.13 2.54 -4.77
C ARG A 55 42.44 1.23 -5.12
N HIS A 56 41.74 1.11 -6.24
CA HIS A 56 40.92 -0.08 -6.49
C HIS A 56 41.54 -1.16 -7.40
N GLU A 57 42.75 -0.95 -7.94
CA GLU A 57 43.42 -1.90 -8.86
C GLU A 57 44.31 -2.97 -8.18
N ALA A 58 44.15 -3.28 -6.88
CA ALA A 58 45.03 -4.23 -6.18
C ALA A 58 44.32 -5.51 -5.65
N ALA A 59 44.32 -6.56 -6.50
CA ALA A 59 44.43 -8.02 -6.21
C ALA A 59 43.36 -8.71 -5.31
N ALA A 60 42.55 -9.71 -5.71
CA ALA A 60 42.73 -10.96 -6.50
C ALA A 60 43.65 -12.05 -5.86
N ASP A 61 43.10 -13.28 -5.76
CA ASP A 61 43.70 -14.63 -5.58
C ASP A 61 43.72 -15.32 -4.19
N LEU A 62 42.99 -16.47 -4.05
CA LEU A 62 43.50 -17.82 -3.63
C LEU A 62 42.40 -18.91 -3.51
N TYR A 63 42.79 -20.19 -3.66
CA TYR A 63 42.10 -21.32 -4.34
C TYR A 63 41.88 -22.58 -3.42
N THR A 64 40.64 -23.15 -3.35
CA THR A 64 40.11 -24.59 -3.52
C THR A 64 40.67 -25.78 -2.64
N PRO A 65 40.09 -27.05 -2.46
CA PRO A 65 38.99 -27.78 -3.17
C PRO A 65 38.07 -28.85 -2.45
N ALA A 66 36.91 -29.11 -3.09
CA ALA A 66 36.12 -30.34 -3.40
C ALA A 66 35.86 -31.55 -2.44
N THR A 67 34.59 -31.73 -2.08
CA THR A 67 33.82 -33.00 -2.08
C THR A 67 32.60 -32.76 -2.97
N ASP A 68 32.31 -33.59 -3.98
CA ASP A 68 31.17 -33.36 -4.88
C ASP A 68 29.85 -33.28 -4.07
N PRO A 69 29.22 -32.10 -3.96
CA PRO A 69 27.96 -31.93 -3.28
C PRO A 69 26.83 -32.31 -4.23
N SER A 70 25.75 -32.91 -3.71
CA SER A 70 24.46 -32.78 -4.37
C SER A 70 24.12 -31.29 -4.44
N PRO A 71 23.65 -30.79 -5.60
CA PRO A 71 23.58 -29.36 -5.82
C PRO A 71 22.59 -28.72 -4.83
N SER A 72 23.03 -27.65 -4.14
CA SER A 72 22.18 -26.86 -3.25
C SER A 72 21.03 -26.22 -4.02
N ARG A 73 19.99 -25.76 -3.31
CA ARG A 73 18.88 -25.03 -3.95
C ARG A 73 19.40 -23.82 -4.73
N GLU A 74 20.40 -23.11 -4.20
CA GLU A 74 21.04 -22.01 -4.92
C GLU A 74 21.82 -22.49 -6.15
N GLU A 75 22.55 -23.60 -6.07
CA GLU A 75 23.31 -24.16 -7.20
C GLU A 75 22.40 -24.65 -8.35
N ILE A 76 21.23 -25.21 -8.02
CA ILE A 76 20.20 -25.60 -9.02
C ILE A 76 19.56 -24.35 -9.64
N VAL A 77 19.31 -23.30 -8.86
CA VAL A 77 18.81 -22.01 -9.39
C VAL A 77 19.81 -21.41 -10.37
N GLU A 78 21.10 -21.39 -10.02
CA GLU A 78 22.17 -20.96 -10.93
C GLU A 78 22.26 -21.84 -12.19
N GLU A 79 22.19 -23.16 -12.05
CA GLU A 79 22.22 -24.08 -13.20
C GLU A 79 21.02 -23.88 -14.15
N LEU A 80 19.83 -23.61 -13.62
CA LEU A 80 18.62 -23.33 -14.39
C LEU A 80 18.70 -22.00 -15.16
N ILE A 81 19.37 -21.00 -14.58
CA ILE A 81 19.68 -19.72 -15.22
C ILE A 81 20.74 -19.93 -16.33
N GLU A 82 21.83 -20.64 -16.04
CA GLU A 82 22.91 -20.91 -17.01
C GLU A 82 22.44 -21.74 -18.22
N ARG A 83 21.50 -22.69 -18.03
CA ARG A 83 20.93 -23.51 -19.11
C ARG A 83 19.95 -22.74 -20.01
N GLY A 84 19.70 -21.46 -19.74
CA GLY A 84 18.87 -20.59 -20.58
C GLY A 84 17.39 -20.96 -20.56
N VAL A 85 16.92 -21.66 -19.52
CA VAL A 85 15.51 -22.04 -19.34
C VAL A 85 14.60 -20.80 -19.30
N GLU A 86 15.16 -19.64 -18.96
CA GLU A 86 14.56 -18.30 -19.06
C GLU A 86 13.91 -18.01 -20.42
N THR A 87 14.42 -18.59 -21.51
CA THR A 87 13.88 -18.37 -22.86
C THR A 87 12.74 -19.32 -23.25
N SER A 88 12.42 -20.30 -22.40
CA SER A 88 11.41 -21.34 -22.65
C SER A 88 10.16 -21.25 -21.77
N LEU A 89 10.03 -20.18 -20.98
CA LEU A 89 8.90 -19.98 -20.07
C LEU A 89 7.58 -19.82 -20.86
N THR A 90 6.54 -20.51 -20.40
CA THR A 90 5.20 -20.41 -20.96
C THR A 90 4.55 -19.09 -20.55
N GLY A 91 3.59 -18.59 -21.33
CA GLY A 91 2.95 -17.29 -21.09
C GLY A 91 2.28 -17.13 -19.71
N ARG A 92 2.01 -18.25 -19.00
CA ARG A 92 1.46 -18.26 -17.64
C ARG A 92 2.55 -18.07 -16.57
N GLU A 93 3.78 -18.52 -16.81
CA GLU A 93 4.90 -18.45 -15.87
C GLU A 93 5.52 -17.04 -15.80
N ASN A 94 5.38 -16.24 -16.87
CA ASN A 94 5.79 -14.83 -16.89
C ASN A 94 4.87 -13.91 -16.06
N GLY A 95 3.76 -14.43 -15.51
CA GLY A 95 2.77 -13.67 -14.75
C GLY A 95 2.92 -13.71 -13.23
N LEU A 96 3.86 -14.51 -12.69
CA LEU A 96 4.15 -14.55 -11.25
C LEU A 96 5.06 -13.37 -10.89
N ARG A 97 4.63 -12.55 -9.92
CA ARG A 97 5.20 -11.21 -9.65
C ARG A 97 6.62 -11.24 -9.08
N ASP A 98 7.05 -12.34 -8.48
CA ASP A 98 8.42 -12.49 -8.00
C ASP A 98 9.20 -13.56 -8.79
N ARG A 99 10.13 -13.08 -9.61
CA ARG A 99 11.02 -13.91 -10.43
C ARG A 99 11.89 -14.84 -9.57
N GLU A 100 12.27 -14.38 -8.39
CA GLU A 100 13.03 -15.15 -7.41
C GLU A 100 12.19 -16.25 -6.76
N GLU A 101 10.90 -16.00 -6.53
CA GLU A 101 9.93 -16.96 -6.00
C GLU A 101 9.58 -18.05 -7.03
N LEU A 102 9.42 -17.70 -8.30
CA LEU A 102 9.26 -18.66 -9.40
C LEU A 102 10.48 -19.60 -9.53
N LEU A 103 11.70 -19.05 -9.44
CA LEU A 103 12.94 -19.83 -9.47
C LEU A 103 13.07 -20.71 -8.22
N LYS A 104 12.66 -20.20 -7.05
CA LYS A 104 12.57 -20.97 -5.80
C LYS A 104 11.57 -22.13 -5.91
N ILE A 105 10.42 -21.94 -6.56
CA ILE A 105 9.42 -22.99 -6.83
C ILE A 105 9.97 -24.04 -7.81
N LYS A 106 10.62 -23.61 -8.90
CA LYS A 106 11.23 -24.54 -9.89
C LYS A 106 12.43 -25.30 -9.35
N ALA A 107 13.21 -24.69 -8.46
CA ALA A 107 14.29 -25.35 -7.73
C ALA A 107 13.72 -26.38 -6.73
N SER A 108 12.62 -26.05 -6.05
CA SER A 108 11.88 -27.03 -5.24
C SER A 108 11.36 -28.18 -6.10
N GLU A 109 10.78 -27.93 -7.28
CA GLU A 109 10.37 -28.99 -8.22
C GLU A 109 11.53 -29.84 -8.75
N ALA A 110 12.72 -29.24 -8.93
CA ALA A 110 13.92 -29.94 -9.35
C ALA A 110 14.46 -30.83 -8.22
N LEU A 111 14.47 -30.35 -6.97
CA LEU A 111 14.69 -31.18 -5.78
C LEU A 111 13.69 -32.34 -5.74
N GLU A 112 12.40 -32.05 -5.94
CA GLU A 112 11.30 -33.02 -5.99
C GLU A 112 11.44 -34.11 -7.08
N ARG A 113 12.19 -33.84 -8.15
CA ARG A 113 12.50 -34.81 -9.23
C ARG A 113 13.68 -35.72 -8.92
N HIS A 114 14.55 -35.36 -7.97
CA HIS A 114 15.67 -36.20 -7.53
C HIS A 114 15.28 -37.26 -6.48
N HIS A 115 14.02 -37.28 -6.02
CA HIS A 115 13.49 -38.34 -5.14
C HIS A 115 13.28 -39.66 -5.90
N THR A 116 14.26 -40.55 -5.84
CA THR A 116 14.05 -41.98 -6.13
C THR A 116 14.01 -42.72 -4.79
N PRO A 117 12.96 -43.48 -4.43
CA PRO A 117 12.89 -44.19 -3.16
C PRO A 117 14.07 -45.16 -3.03
N VAL A 118 14.85 -45.03 -1.96
CA VAL A 118 15.88 -45.99 -1.58
C VAL A 118 15.24 -46.98 -0.61
N GLU A 119 14.99 -48.21 -1.06
CA GLU A 119 14.47 -49.28 -0.18
C GLU A 119 15.51 -49.63 0.90
N PHE A 120 15.17 -49.38 2.17
CA PHE A 120 15.94 -49.86 3.32
C PHE A 120 15.31 -51.16 3.85
N ASP A 121 16.11 -52.23 3.93
CA ASP A 121 15.72 -53.55 4.44
C ASP A 121 15.70 -53.58 5.99
N LEU A 122 14.87 -52.74 6.61
CA LEU A 122 14.56 -52.73 8.03
C LEU A 122 13.07 -53.04 8.21
N ALA A 123 12.71 -53.78 9.26
CA ALA A 123 11.30 -54.05 9.57
C ALA A 123 10.55 -52.73 9.76
N ASP A 124 9.51 -52.52 8.96
CA ASP A 124 8.71 -51.29 8.90
C ASP A 124 8.21 -50.93 10.32
N PRO A 125 8.47 -49.72 10.83
CA PRO A 125 7.94 -49.28 12.12
C PRO A 125 6.40 -49.33 12.17
N ASP A 126 5.71 -49.27 11.01
CA ASP A 126 4.26 -49.43 10.90
C ASP A 126 3.75 -50.78 11.44
N ASP A 127 4.55 -51.85 11.34
CA ASP A 127 4.15 -53.17 11.83
C ASP A 127 4.33 -53.30 13.36
N ARG A 128 4.92 -52.30 14.04
CA ARG A 128 5.28 -52.37 15.46
C ARG A 128 4.29 -51.68 16.38
N TYR A 129 3.59 -50.66 15.90
CA TYR A 129 2.68 -49.83 16.68
C TYR A 129 1.37 -49.64 15.93
N ASP A 130 0.25 -49.66 16.65
CA ASP A 130 -1.04 -49.32 16.05
C ASP A 130 -1.07 -47.83 15.67
N ASP A 131 -1.73 -47.49 14.57
CA ASP A 131 -1.97 -46.11 14.17
C ASP A 131 -2.77 -45.38 15.27
N CYS A 132 -2.26 -44.23 15.72
CA CYS A 132 -2.82 -43.46 16.83
C CYS A 132 -3.25 -42.04 16.48
N GLY A 133 -3.05 -41.62 15.22
CA GLY A 133 -3.52 -40.34 14.69
C GLY A 133 -4.71 -40.51 13.74
N SER A 134 -5.08 -39.41 13.08
CA SER A 134 -6.20 -39.37 12.15
C SER A 134 -6.03 -38.24 11.13
N LEU A 135 -6.61 -38.40 9.94
CA LEU A 135 -6.75 -37.32 8.97
C LEU A 135 -8.24 -37.04 8.80
N THR A 136 -8.67 -35.83 9.14
CA THR A 136 -10.08 -35.41 9.11
C THR A 136 -10.21 -34.08 8.42
N VAL A 137 -11.39 -33.80 7.85
CA VAL A 137 -11.63 -32.56 7.11
C VAL A 137 -12.79 -31.80 7.73
N ALA A 138 -12.55 -30.53 8.02
CA ALA A 138 -13.53 -29.63 8.61
C ALA A 138 -13.96 -28.58 7.59
N THR A 139 -15.26 -28.31 7.55
CA THR A 139 -15.80 -27.17 6.80
C THR A 139 -15.39 -25.87 7.48
N PHE A 140 -15.00 -24.86 6.69
CA PHE A 140 -14.48 -23.59 7.18
C PHE A 140 -15.41 -22.97 8.25
N GLY A 141 -14.88 -22.71 9.45
CA GLY A 141 -15.59 -22.02 10.53
C GLY A 141 -16.11 -22.90 11.69
N GLN A 142 -15.77 -24.19 11.77
CA GLN A 142 -16.24 -25.05 12.86
C GLN A 142 -15.33 -25.11 14.11
N THR A 143 -14.08 -24.65 14.07
CA THR A 143 -13.15 -24.79 15.20
C THR A 143 -12.08 -23.69 15.22
N GLN A 144 -11.80 -23.11 16.40
CA GLN A 144 -10.58 -22.34 16.68
C GLN A 144 -9.62 -23.23 17.49
N PRO A 145 -8.60 -23.86 16.88
CA PRO A 145 -7.53 -24.53 17.61
C PRO A 145 -6.28 -23.64 17.70
N THR A 146 -5.39 -24.01 18.62
CA THR A 146 -4.21 -23.22 19.05
C THR A 146 -2.98 -23.41 18.15
N ASN A 147 -3.01 -24.38 17.21
CA ASN A 147 -1.90 -24.77 16.32
C ASN A 147 -2.39 -24.92 14.87
N ALA A 148 -2.79 -23.80 14.23
CA ALA A 148 -3.19 -23.77 12.82
C ALA A 148 -2.03 -23.28 11.94
N ILE A 149 -1.77 -23.99 10.85
CA ILE A 149 -0.86 -23.57 9.78
C ILE A 149 -1.72 -23.07 8.62
N HIS A 150 -1.46 -21.85 8.18
CA HIS A 150 -2.24 -21.16 7.15
C HIS A 150 -1.53 -21.17 5.80
N ASP A 151 -2.31 -20.94 4.75
CA ASP A 151 -1.84 -20.80 3.37
C ASP A 151 -1.01 -21.99 2.86
N VAL A 152 -1.35 -23.19 3.35
CA VAL A 152 -0.63 -24.42 3.03
C VAL A 152 -0.80 -24.73 1.55
N THR A 153 0.29 -24.78 0.81
CA THR A 153 0.33 -25.07 -0.63
C THR A 153 0.53 -26.57 -0.91
N PRO A 154 0.34 -27.07 -2.14
CA PRO A 154 0.61 -28.47 -2.48
C PRO A 154 2.12 -28.78 -2.66
N SER A 155 3.03 -27.90 -2.21
CA SER A 155 4.49 -28.06 -2.25
C SER A 155 4.97 -28.87 -1.06
N VAL A 156 5.47 -30.09 -1.27
CA VAL A 156 5.77 -31.02 -0.17
C VAL A 156 6.96 -30.53 0.67
N ALA A 157 8.02 -30.02 0.03
CA ALA A 157 9.28 -29.74 0.72
C ALA A 157 9.24 -28.51 1.65
N SER A 158 8.53 -27.45 1.27
CA SER A 158 8.41 -26.24 2.10
C SER A 158 7.45 -26.48 3.26
N GLU A 159 6.29 -27.06 2.97
CA GLU A 159 5.19 -27.21 3.93
C GLU A 159 5.50 -28.27 5.00
N LEU A 160 6.14 -29.38 4.63
CA LEU A 160 6.54 -30.39 5.61
C LEU A 160 7.54 -29.86 6.63
N THR A 161 8.40 -28.90 6.26
CA THR A 161 9.37 -28.31 7.19
C THR A 161 8.66 -27.50 8.29
N GLU A 162 7.59 -26.80 7.92
CA GLU A 162 6.76 -26.07 8.87
C GLU A 162 5.92 -27.00 9.73
N ILE A 163 5.26 -27.99 9.11
CA ILE A 163 4.47 -29.02 9.81
C ILE A 163 5.34 -29.77 10.83
N VAL A 164 6.50 -30.29 10.42
CA VAL A 164 7.44 -30.97 11.32
C VAL A 164 7.94 -30.04 12.43
N GLY A 165 8.15 -28.76 12.12
CA GLY A 165 8.51 -27.74 13.11
C GLY A 165 7.52 -27.64 14.27
N THR A 166 6.22 -27.78 13.99
CA THR A 166 5.18 -27.79 15.04
C THR A 166 5.17 -29.06 15.90
N LEU A 167 5.71 -30.17 15.39
CA LEU A 167 5.74 -31.48 16.06
C LEU A 167 6.97 -31.68 16.94
N ILE A 168 8.00 -30.83 16.82
CA ILE A 168 9.25 -30.94 17.59
C ILE A 168 8.99 -31.02 19.10
N PRO A 169 8.17 -30.14 19.73
CA PRO A 169 7.87 -30.24 21.16
C PRO A 169 7.32 -31.61 21.59
N SER A 170 6.38 -32.16 20.82
CA SER A 170 5.77 -33.47 21.08
C SER A 170 6.75 -34.62 20.82
N THR A 171 7.64 -34.49 19.85
CA THR A 171 8.71 -35.47 19.57
C THR A 171 9.69 -35.54 20.75
N ILE A 172 10.05 -34.41 21.35
CA ILE A 172 10.91 -34.39 22.54
C ILE A 172 10.20 -35.02 23.74
N ASP A 173 8.92 -34.68 23.96
CA ASP A 173 8.10 -35.27 25.03
C ASP A 173 8.03 -36.80 24.88
N ALA A 174 7.90 -37.29 23.65
CA ALA A 174 7.90 -38.71 23.35
C ALA A 174 9.20 -39.40 23.81
N VAL A 175 10.38 -38.82 23.55
CA VAL A 175 11.66 -39.36 24.02
C VAL A 175 11.74 -39.41 25.55
N ARG A 176 11.26 -38.37 26.23
CA ARG A 176 11.20 -38.34 27.70
C ARG A 176 10.29 -39.42 28.25
N ARG A 177 9.10 -39.61 27.67
CA ARG A 177 8.17 -40.68 28.05
C ARG A 177 8.74 -42.06 27.83
N ILE A 178 9.46 -42.29 26.72
CA ILE A 178 10.14 -43.56 26.46
C ILE A 178 11.18 -43.85 27.55
N ALA A 179 11.97 -42.85 27.95
CA ALA A 179 12.94 -42.98 29.05
C ALA A 179 12.25 -43.33 30.39
N GLU A 180 11.14 -42.66 30.70
CA GLU A 180 10.32 -42.91 31.89
C GLU A 180 9.70 -44.31 31.88
N GLN A 181 9.13 -44.76 30.75
CA GLN A 181 8.54 -46.09 30.58
C GLN A 181 9.57 -47.21 30.76
N GLU A 182 10.82 -46.98 30.33
CA GLU A 182 11.93 -47.91 30.54
C GLU A 182 12.59 -47.80 31.91
N GLY A 183 12.23 -46.79 32.71
CA GLY A 183 12.82 -46.54 34.02
C GLY A 183 14.31 -46.20 33.96
N ARG A 184 14.75 -45.49 32.91
CA ARG A 184 16.17 -45.13 32.69
C ARG A 184 16.33 -43.64 32.30
N PRO A 185 17.51 -43.02 32.55
CA PRO A 185 17.78 -41.66 32.11
C PRO A 185 17.74 -41.50 30.58
N VAL A 186 17.29 -40.34 30.08
CA VAL A 186 17.18 -40.00 28.65
C VAL A 186 18.50 -40.19 27.91
N GLU A 187 19.61 -39.71 28.48
CA GLU A 187 20.98 -39.86 27.98
C GLU A 187 21.39 -41.34 27.75
N SER A 188 20.81 -42.26 28.51
CA SER A 188 21.13 -43.68 28.42
C SER A 188 20.43 -44.37 27.26
N LEU A 189 19.41 -43.75 26.65
CA LEU A 189 18.74 -44.25 25.45
C LEU A 189 19.67 -44.32 24.22
N ASN A 190 20.85 -43.70 24.28
CA ASN A 190 21.86 -43.84 23.22
C ASN A 190 22.54 -45.23 23.19
N LEU A 191 22.43 -46.03 24.26
CA LEU A 191 23.12 -47.32 24.41
C LEU A 191 22.12 -48.46 24.71
N PRO A 192 22.33 -49.65 24.11
CA PRO A 192 21.52 -50.83 24.43
C PRO A 192 21.68 -51.25 25.91
N PRO A 193 20.70 -51.98 26.50
CA PRO A 193 20.78 -52.45 27.88
C PRO A 193 21.99 -53.39 28.08
N ALA A 194 22.60 -53.35 29.27
CA ALA A 194 23.83 -54.09 29.59
C ALA A 194 23.73 -55.63 29.46
N ASP A 195 22.51 -56.17 29.34
CA ASP A 195 22.21 -57.60 29.32
C ASP A 195 22.02 -58.14 27.88
N GLU A 196 22.13 -57.28 26.86
CA GLU A 196 21.89 -57.61 25.46
C GLU A 196 23.15 -57.42 24.58
N GLU A 197 23.65 -58.51 24.00
CA GLU A 197 24.85 -58.51 23.15
C GLU A 197 24.51 -58.02 21.74
N TYR A 198 24.51 -56.70 21.49
CA TYR A 198 24.19 -56.16 20.17
C TYR A 198 25.12 -55.03 19.71
N GLY A 199 25.66 -55.20 18.50
CA GLY A 199 26.63 -54.31 17.88
C GLY A 199 26.04 -53.02 17.33
N GLY A 200 26.67 -51.88 17.68
CA GLY A 200 26.75 -50.65 16.87
C GLY A 200 25.49 -49.82 16.61
N VAL A 201 24.28 -50.31 16.94
CA VAL A 201 23.00 -49.63 16.68
C VAL A 201 22.41 -49.07 17.98
N ASN A 202 22.00 -47.80 17.98
CA ASN A 202 21.37 -47.12 19.13
C ASN A 202 20.05 -47.83 19.53
N HIS A 203 19.75 -47.84 20.84
CA HIS A 203 18.56 -48.47 21.42
C HIS A 203 17.25 -47.96 20.83
N LEU A 204 17.13 -46.66 20.55
CA LEU A 204 15.96 -46.08 19.87
C LEU A 204 15.74 -46.71 18.48
N ALA A 205 16.82 -46.88 17.73
CA ALA A 205 16.74 -47.42 16.38
C ALA A 205 16.33 -48.88 16.36
N LYS A 206 16.86 -49.66 17.30
CA LYS A 206 16.61 -51.10 17.34
C LYS A 206 15.25 -51.45 17.93
N LYS A 207 14.90 -50.85 19.07
CA LYS A 207 13.67 -51.17 19.81
C LYS A 207 12.45 -50.48 19.21
N TYR A 208 12.57 -49.19 18.89
CA TYR A 208 11.46 -48.34 18.47
C TYR A 208 11.41 -48.06 16.96
N GLY A 209 12.27 -48.71 16.15
CA GLY A 209 12.20 -48.61 14.70
C GLY A 209 12.67 -47.26 14.13
N VAL A 210 13.37 -46.44 14.92
CA VAL A 210 13.95 -45.18 14.46
C VAL A 210 15.13 -45.47 13.52
N SER A 211 14.92 -45.58 12.21
CA SER A 211 15.89 -46.22 11.29
C SER A 211 17.34 -45.76 11.48
N GLY A 212 18.25 -46.75 11.44
CA GLY A 212 19.69 -46.57 11.66
C GLY A 212 20.46 -45.86 10.55
N GLY A 213 19.78 -45.19 9.62
CA GLY A 213 20.40 -44.40 8.55
C GLY A 213 21.08 -43.13 9.04
N ASN A 214 20.63 -42.55 10.16
CA ASN A 214 21.31 -41.41 10.79
C ASN A 214 21.31 -41.52 12.30
N LEU A 215 22.44 -41.97 12.84
CA LEU A 215 22.82 -41.76 14.23
C LEU A 215 22.63 -40.27 14.64
N ALA A 216 22.76 -39.35 13.69
CA ALA A 216 22.57 -37.92 13.89
C ALA A 216 21.17 -37.55 14.41
N PHE A 217 20.07 -38.09 13.85
CA PHE A 217 18.72 -37.74 14.32
C PHE A 217 18.47 -38.24 15.74
N ALA A 218 18.74 -39.52 16.01
CA ALA A 218 18.56 -40.11 17.34
C ALA A 218 19.43 -39.42 18.41
N THR A 219 20.67 -39.05 18.05
CA THR A 219 21.57 -38.31 18.96
C THR A 219 21.06 -36.89 19.20
N THR A 220 20.59 -36.22 18.13
CA THR A 220 20.06 -34.85 18.20
C THR A 220 18.81 -34.78 19.07
N VAL A 221 17.87 -35.71 18.90
CA VAL A 221 16.62 -35.71 19.68
C VAL A 221 16.85 -36.08 21.16
N ILE A 222 17.82 -36.96 21.46
CA ILE A 222 18.21 -37.29 22.84
C ILE A 222 18.91 -36.09 23.50
N ALA A 223 19.82 -35.41 22.79
CA ALA A 223 20.48 -34.20 23.29
C ALA A 223 19.47 -33.08 23.54
N ALA A 224 18.53 -32.89 22.61
CA ALA A 224 17.40 -31.97 22.73
C ALA A 224 16.49 -32.27 23.93
N ALA A 225 16.27 -33.55 24.26
CA ALA A 225 15.43 -33.95 25.38
C ALA A 225 16.07 -33.68 26.75
N ASP A 226 17.39 -33.56 26.81
CA ASP A 226 18.17 -33.32 28.04
C ASP A 226 18.39 -31.83 28.35
N CYS A 227 18.03 -30.92 27.43
CA CYS A 227 18.13 -29.47 27.63
C CYS A 227 16.79 -28.73 27.41
N PRO A 228 16.56 -27.59 28.08
CA PRO A 228 15.43 -26.71 27.79
C PRO A 228 15.46 -26.20 26.34
N MET A 229 14.29 -26.05 25.71
CA MET A 229 14.16 -25.66 24.28
C MET A 229 14.77 -24.28 23.95
N ASP A 230 14.80 -23.39 24.94
CA ASP A 230 15.36 -22.04 24.82
C ASP A 230 16.89 -22.07 24.69
N ASP A 231 17.55 -23.10 25.21
CA ASP A 231 19.01 -23.26 25.23
C ASP A 231 19.56 -24.02 24.01
N TRP A 232 18.71 -24.31 23.02
CA TRP A 232 19.09 -25.07 21.84
C TRP A 232 19.91 -24.21 20.86
N PRO A 233 21.07 -24.72 20.37
CA PRO A 233 21.73 -24.11 19.23
C PRO A 233 20.82 -24.12 18.00
N ASP A 234 20.86 -23.06 17.17
CA ASP A 234 20.01 -22.95 15.99
C ASP A 234 20.22 -24.11 15.01
N ALA A 235 21.44 -24.65 14.93
CA ALA A 235 21.74 -25.85 14.14
C ALA A 235 20.95 -27.10 14.60
N VAL A 236 20.61 -27.24 15.89
CA VAL A 236 19.79 -28.35 16.41
C VAL A 236 18.33 -28.18 15.99
N ARG A 237 17.81 -26.95 16.09
CA ARG A 237 16.43 -26.63 15.64
C ARG A 237 16.28 -26.86 14.14
N ASP A 238 17.24 -26.38 13.36
CA ASP A 238 17.25 -26.46 11.91
C ASP A 238 17.37 -27.92 11.42
N ASN A 239 18.26 -28.70 12.04
CA ASN A 239 18.42 -30.13 11.72
C ASN A 239 17.15 -30.93 12.04
N LEU A 240 16.49 -30.68 13.18
CA LEU A 240 15.24 -31.37 13.54
C LEU A 240 14.06 -30.97 12.65
N ARG A 241 14.03 -29.73 12.14
CA ARG A 241 12.97 -29.28 11.19
C ARG A 241 13.13 -29.86 9.79
N LYS A 242 14.36 -29.98 9.32
CA LYS A 242 14.68 -30.43 7.95
C LYS A 242 14.72 -31.95 7.80
N TYR A 243 14.70 -32.71 8.89
CA TYR A 243 14.80 -34.16 8.85
C TYR A 243 13.49 -34.79 8.37
N GLY A 244 13.53 -35.50 7.25
CA GLY A 244 12.33 -36.13 6.66
C GLY A 244 11.40 -35.17 5.91
N SER A 245 11.71 -33.87 5.84
CA SER A 245 10.94 -32.88 5.06
C SER A 245 11.36 -32.79 3.59
N GLY A 246 12.39 -33.54 3.17
CA GLY A 246 12.96 -33.47 1.82
C GLY A 246 13.95 -32.32 1.59
N GLN A 247 14.19 -31.45 2.59
CA GLN A 247 15.16 -30.34 2.51
C GLN A 247 16.53 -30.62 3.16
N SER A 248 16.78 -31.84 3.64
CA SER A 248 18.09 -32.25 4.20
C SER A 248 18.80 -33.25 3.29
N THR A 249 20.14 -33.15 3.26
CA THR A 249 21.03 -34.09 2.55
C THR A 249 21.01 -35.50 3.13
N GLU A 250 20.58 -35.64 4.40
CA GLU A 250 20.62 -36.89 5.16
C GLU A 250 19.27 -37.63 5.20
N GLY A 251 18.18 -37.05 4.70
CA GLY A 251 16.81 -37.57 4.90
C GLY A 251 15.84 -37.28 3.76
N THR A 252 16.26 -37.48 2.51
CA THR A 252 15.55 -37.11 1.27
C THR A 252 14.27 -37.91 0.96
N HIS A 253 13.66 -38.63 1.90
CA HIS A 253 12.53 -39.52 1.62
C HIS A 253 11.45 -39.47 2.71
N LEU A 254 10.17 -39.73 2.35
CA LEU A 254 9.06 -39.89 3.31
C LEU A 254 9.33 -40.98 4.35
N ASP A 255 10.17 -41.97 4.01
CA ASP A 255 10.67 -42.96 4.96
C ASP A 255 11.46 -42.34 6.11
N GLY A 256 12.14 -41.21 5.88
CA GLY A 256 12.82 -40.45 6.94
C GLY A 256 11.84 -39.93 7.99
N LEU A 257 10.65 -39.49 7.56
CA LEU A 257 9.59 -39.01 8.44
C LEU A 257 8.95 -40.17 9.23
N ARG A 258 8.65 -41.27 8.53
CA ARG A 258 8.12 -42.52 9.09
C ARG A 258 9.03 -43.07 10.19
N HIS A 259 10.32 -43.14 9.93
CA HIS A 259 11.32 -43.73 10.81
C HIS A 259 11.95 -42.74 11.80
N ALA A 260 11.34 -41.58 12.05
CA ALA A 260 11.86 -40.55 12.95
C ALA A 260 10.78 -39.99 13.87
N HIS A 261 10.14 -38.88 13.49
CA HIS A 261 9.11 -38.21 14.28
C HIS A 261 7.90 -39.13 14.51
N VAL A 262 7.41 -39.78 13.46
CA VAL A 262 6.23 -40.67 13.53
C VAL A 262 6.51 -41.87 14.43
N ALA A 263 7.62 -42.59 14.21
CA ALA A 263 8.02 -43.72 15.03
C ALA A 263 8.16 -43.38 16.53
N LEU A 264 8.72 -42.21 16.87
CA LEU A 264 8.86 -41.77 18.27
C LEU A 264 7.51 -41.46 18.91
N LEU A 265 6.64 -40.75 18.20
CA LEU A 265 5.30 -40.39 18.69
C LEU A 265 4.44 -41.65 18.93
N GLN A 266 4.44 -42.60 18.00
CA GLN A 266 3.76 -43.89 18.15
C GLN A 266 4.34 -44.71 19.32
N ALA A 267 5.67 -44.81 19.39
CA ALA A 267 6.36 -45.53 20.46
C ALA A 267 6.02 -44.99 21.86
N ALA A 268 5.89 -43.67 22.00
CA ALA A 268 5.56 -43.02 23.26
C ALA A 268 4.06 -42.91 23.55
N GLY A 269 3.20 -43.22 22.58
CA GLY A 269 1.75 -43.00 22.66
C GLY A 269 1.38 -41.52 22.77
N VAL A 270 2.09 -40.64 22.05
CA VAL A 270 1.83 -39.20 22.01
C VAL A 270 1.19 -38.85 20.67
N THR A 271 -0.08 -38.44 20.69
CA THR A 271 -0.81 -38.00 19.49
C THR A 271 -1.02 -36.49 19.52
N PRO A 272 -0.16 -35.68 18.87
CA PRO A 272 -0.40 -34.25 18.74
C PRO A 272 -1.51 -33.95 17.72
N ARG A 273 -2.17 -32.79 17.86
CA ARG A 273 -3.20 -32.32 16.92
C ARG A 273 -2.75 -31.04 16.20
N ILE A 274 -2.91 -31.00 14.88
CA ILE A 274 -2.59 -29.86 14.02
C ILE A 274 -3.76 -29.57 13.07
N GLN A 275 -3.93 -28.29 12.71
CA GLN A 275 -4.88 -27.86 11.69
C GLN A 275 -4.15 -27.25 10.51
N LEU A 276 -4.51 -27.66 9.29
CA LEU A 276 -3.90 -27.20 8.04
C LEU A 276 -4.96 -26.49 7.20
N VAL A 277 -4.81 -25.18 6.97
CA VAL A 277 -5.70 -24.38 6.14
C VAL A 277 -5.11 -24.28 4.74
N LEU A 278 -5.80 -24.87 3.76
CA LEU A 278 -5.31 -24.97 2.38
C LEU A 278 -5.49 -23.66 1.61
N ASP A 279 -4.44 -23.24 0.89
CA ASP A 279 -4.50 -22.06 0.02
C ASP A 279 -5.39 -22.30 -1.22
N GLY A 280 -6.49 -21.56 -1.32
CA GLY A 280 -7.49 -21.76 -2.37
C GLY A 280 -6.92 -21.73 -3.81
N PRO A 281 -6.21 -20.66 -4.18
CA PRO A 281 -5.56 -20.54 -5.49
C PRO A 281 -4.49 -21.61 -5.76
N ALA A 282 -3.54 -21.85 -4.85
CA ALA A 282 -2.45 -22.81 -5.09
C ALA A 282 -2.97 -24.23 -5.32
N TRP A 283 -4.04 -24.63 -4.64
CA TRP A 283 -4.64 -25.96 -4.78
C TRP A 283 -5.54 -26.12 -6.01
N THR A 284 -6.09 -25.03 -6.54
CA THR A 284 -6.97 -25.05 -7.72
C THR A 284 -6.19 -24.92 -9.03
N ASP A 285 -5.06 -24.21 -9.02
CA ASP A 285 -4.20 -23.99 -10.19
C ASP A 285 -3.11 -25.05 -10.40
N VAL A 286 -3.00 -26.08 -9.54
CA VAL A 286 -2.01 -27.15 -9.72
C VAL A 286 -2.12 -27.85 -11.08
N GLU A 287 -1.10 -27.71 -11.92
CA GLU A 287 -1.08 -28.36 -13.24
C GLU A 287 -0.64 -29.83 -13.16
N ASP A 288 0.23 -30.19 -12.21
CA ASP A 288 0.74 -31.55 -12.01
C ASP A 288 0.01 -32.28 -10.87
N ARG A 289 -0.85 -33.24 -11.24
CA ARG A 289 -1.57 -34.12 -10.31
C ARG A 289 -0.65 -34.83 -9.31
N ARG A 290 0.60 -35.13 -9.68
CA ARG A 290 1.55 -35.85 -8.81
C ARG A 290 1.95 -35.04 -7.58
N LYS A 291 1.87 -33.70 -7.62
CA LYS A 291 2.14 -32.86 -6.46
C LYS A 291 1.07 -33.04 -5.38
N ILE A 292 -0.19 -33.12 -5.81
CA ILE A 292 -1.33 -33.39 -4.92
C ILE A 292 -1.16 -34.77 -4.29
N GLU A 293 -0.90 -35.80 -5.11
CA GLU A 293 -0.72 -37.18 -4.63
C GLU A 293 0.42 -37.28 -3.59
N ARG A 294 1.60 -36.70 -3.90
CA ARG A 294 2.76 -36.72 -2.98
C ARG A 294 2.52 -35.97 -1.67
N PHE A 295 1.70 -34.92 -1.69
CA PHE A 295 1.35 -34.19 -0.48
C PHE A 295 0.46 -35.03 0.43
N PHE A 296 -0.57 -35.68 -0.12
CA PHE A 296 -1.41 -36.61 0.64
C PHE A 296 -0.63 -37.84 1.11
N ASP A 297 0.29 -38.39 0.30
CA ASP A 297 1.21 -39.46 0.74
C ASP A 297 2.00 -39.06 2.00
N ALA A 298 2.40 -37.78 2.09
CA ALA A 298 3.12 -37.27 3.25
C ALA A 298 2.20 -37.07 4.47
N LEU A 299 0.98 -36.61 4.26
CA LEU A 299 -0.03 -36.49 5.32
C LEU A 299 -0.43 -37.86 5.87
N ASP A 300 -0.53 -38.89 5.02
CA ASP A 300 -0.83 -40.25 5.45
C ASP A 300 0.26 -40.84 6.34
N VAL A 301 1.53 -40.55 6.05
CA VAL A 301 2.65 -40.94 6.92
C VAL A 301 2.54 -40.23 8.28
N LEU A 302 2.18 -38.95 8.31
CA LEU A 302 2.00 -38.19 9.55
C LEU A 302 0.77 -38.65 10.34
N ALA A 303 -0.34 -38.96 9.66
CA ALA A 303 -1.62 -39.34 10.25
C ALA A 303 -1.54 -40.66 11.05
N LYS A 304 -0.48 -41.45 10.87
CA LYS A 304 -0.19 -42.63 11.72
C LYS A 304 0.08 -42.28 13.18
N ALA A 305 0.56 -41.06 13.44
CA ALA A 305 0.91 -40.60 14.78
C ALA A 305 0.26 -39.27 15.19
N VAL A 306 -0.31 -38.51 14.24
CA VAL A 306 -0.78 -37.13 14.41
C VAL A 306 -2.25 -37.01 14.03
N ASP A 307 -3.03 -36.27 14.80
CA ASP A 307 -4.39 -35.86 14.43
C ASP A 307 -4.34 -34.60 13.56
N ILE A 308 -4.65 -34.74 12.27
CA ILE A 308 -4.59 -33.69 11.27
C ILE A 308 -6.01 -33.30 10.88
N GLU A 309 -6.33 -32.02 11.00
CA GLU A 309 -7.59 -31.42 10.54
C GLU A 309 -7.33 -30.53 9.32
N LEU A 310 -7.74 -30.96 8.14
CA LEU A 310 -7.66 -30.17 6.91
C LEU A 310 -8.87 -29.24 6.80
N VAL A 311 -8.60 -27.96 6.56
CA VAL A 311 -9.62 -26.94 6.31
C VAL A 311 -9.46 -26.48 4.87
N ALA A 312 -10.48 -26.75 4.05
CA ALA A 312 -10.48 -26.46 2.63
C ALA A 312 -11.77 -25.74 2.21
N SER A 313 -11.66 -24.81 1.26
CA SER A 313 -12.85 -24.18 0.68
C SER A 313 -13.65 -25.21 -0.14
N PRO A 314 -14.98 -25.05 -0.31
CA PRO A 314 -15.78 -25.93 -1.15
C PRO A 314 -15.26 -26.06 -2.58
N HIS A 315 -14.57 -25.03 -3.09
CA HIS A 315 -13.95 -25.02 -4.41
C HIS A 315 -12.70 -25.91 -4.50
N VAL A 316 -11.85 -25.89 -3.46
CA VAL A 316 -10.70 -26.81 -3.34
C VAL A 316 -11.22 -28.24 -3.20
N VAL A 317 -12.23 -28.49 -2.36
CA VAL A 317 -12.84 -29.82 -2.20
C VAL A 317 -13.40 -30.35 -3.52
N ARG A 318 -14.16 -29.53 -4.28
CA ARG A 318 -14.64 -29.90 -5.63
C ARG A 318 -13.49 -30.16 -6.62
N THR A 319 -12.41 -29.40 -6.53
CA THR A 319 -11.25 -29.58 -7.42
C THR A 319 -10.50 -30.87 -7.11
N LEU A 320 -10.30 -31.19 -5.83
CA LEU A 320 -9.74 -32.47 -5.37
C LEU A 320 -10.64 -33.62 -5.79
N THR A 321 -11.96 -33.51 -5.55
CA THR A 321 -12.96 -34.53 -5.94
C THR A 321 -12.91 -34.83 -7.44
N ARG A 322 -12.59 -33.83 -8.26
CA ARG A 322 -12.49 -33.98 -9.72
C ARG A 322 -11.13 -34.51 -10.18
N ARG A 323 -10.02 -34.09 -9.56
CA ARG A 323 -8.65 -34.39 -10.05
C ARG A 323 -8.06 -35.66 -9.43
N VAL A 324 -8.37 -35.92 -8.17
CA VAL A 324 -7.91 -37.06 -7.37
C VAL A 324 -9.09 -37.69 -6.60
N PRO A 325 -10.15 -38.16 -7.29
CA PRO A 325 -11.34 -38.72 -6.64
C PRO A 325 -11.00 -39.86 -5.69
N ASP A 326 -9.99 -40.66 -6.01
CA ASP A 326 -9.55 -41.80 -5.20
C ASP A 326 -9.10 -41.36 -3.79
N ILE A 327 -8.36 -40.24 -3.69
CA ILE A 327 -7.90 -39.65 -2.42
C ILE A 327 -9.07 -39.02 -1.64
N VAL A 328 -10.02 -38.42 -2.35
CA VAL A 328 -11.20 -37.78 -1.75
C VAL A 328 -12.12 -38.81 -1.10
N ASP A 329 -12.30 -39.96 -1.76
CA ASP A 329 -13.08 -41.07 -1.25
C ASP A 329 -12.34 -41.81 -0.12
N GLU A 330 -11.02 -41.94 -0.20
CA GLU A 330 -10.18 -42.57 0.82
C GLU A 330 -10.20 -41.83 2.16
N HIS A 331 -10.21 -40.49 2.14
CA HIS A 331 -10.22 -39.64 3.33
C HIS A 331 -11.60 -39.05 3.67
N ASP A 332 -12.67 -39.53 3.03
CA ASP A 332 -14.08 -39.11 3.24
C ASP A 332 -14.27 -37.58 3.25
N LEU A 333 -13.69 -36.89 2.25
CA LEU A 333 -13.67 -35.42 2.18
C LEU A 333 -15.06 -34.79 1.89
N THR A 334 -16.12 -35.59 1.75
CA THR A 334 -17.44 -35.13 1.26
C THR A 334 -18.65 -35.53 2.12
N GLU A 335 -18.57 -36.54 3.00
CA GLU A 335 -19.70 -36.90 3.89
C GLU A 335 -19.49 -36.43 5.33
N GLY A 336 -20.02 -35.24 5.65
CA GLY A 336 -20.17 -34.79 7.04
C GLY A 336 -21.12 -35.70 7.84
N ARG A 337 -20.60 -36.74 8.48
CA ARG A 337 -21.34 -37.52 9.49
C ARG A 337 -21.12 -36.94 10.89
N GLY A 338 -22.13 -36.22 11.39
CA GLY A 338 -22.14 -35.79 12.78
C GLY A 338 -23.36 -34.97 13.18
N GLY A 339 -24.58 -35.49 12.98
CA GLY A 339 -25.79 -34.86 13.49
C GLY A 339 -25.85 -34.85 15.02
N SER A 340 -26.02 -33.68 15.61
CA SER A 340 -26.81 -33.51 16.83
C SER A 340 -27.41 -32.11 16.90
N LEU A 341 -28.65 -32.07 17.37
CA LEU A 341 -29.56 -30.93 17.46
C LEU A 341 -28.93 -29.77 18.26
N LEU A 342 -29.10 -28.51 17.81
CA LEU A 342 -29.88 -27.47 18.48
C LEU A 342 -29.59 -26.04 17.95
N SER A 343 -30.68 -25.27 17.88
CA SER A 343 -30.78 -23.80 17.84
C SER A 343 -30.81 -23.11 16.47
N ASN A 344 -32.04 -22.94 15.97
CA ASN A 344 -32.42 -21.84 15.08
C ASN A 344 -32.10 -20.49 15.76
N HIS A 345 -30.94 -19.91 15.45
CA HIS A 345 -30.63 -18.47 15.40
C HIS A 345 -29.15 -18.35 15.00
N ASP A 346 -28.89 -18.11 13.70
CA ASP A 346 -27.66 -17.54 13.09
C ASP A 346 -27.32 -18.08 11.68
N THR A 347 -28.18 -18.89 11.05
CA THR A 347 -27.93 -19.41 9.69
C THR A 347 -27.95 -18.34 8.58
N ASP A 348 -28.71 -17.25 8.75
CA ASP A 348 -28.91 -16.22 7.70
C ASP A 348 -27.69 -15.28 7.52
N SER A 349 -26.78 -15.20 8.51
CA SER A 349 -25.55 -14.40 8.39
C SER A 349 -24.42 -15.16 7.69
N GLY A 350 -24.27 -16.46 7.99
CA GLY A 350 -23.23 -17.29 7.39
C GLY A 350 -23.42 -17.48 5.89
N ASP A 351 -24.67 -17.71 5.47
CA ASP A 351 -25.01 -17.88 4.05
C ASP A 351 -24.76 -16.60 3.24
N ARG A 352 -24.86 -15.41 3.85
CA ARG A 352 -24.57 -14.12 3.20
C ARG A 352 -23.07 -13.86 3.04
N THR A 353 -22.26 -14.19 4.05
CA THR A 353 -20.80 -14.03 3.98
C THR A 353 -20.17 -14.98 2.99
N GLU A 354 -20.72 -16.18 2.84
CA GLU A 354 -20.31 -17.11 1.80
C GLU A 354 -20.76 -16.65 0.40
N ALA A 355 -22.00 -16.19 0.28
CA ALA A 355 -22.56 -15.61 -0.95
C ALA A 355 -21.74 -14.42 -1.48
N TYR A 356 -21.31 -13.53 -0.59
CA TYR A 356 -20.43 -12.42 -0.93
C TYR A 356 -19.10 -12.92 -1.48
N ARG A 357 -18.42 -13.82 -0.76
CA ARG A 357 -17.07 -14.30 -1.13
C ARG A 357 -17.05 -14.94 -2.52
N VAL A 358 -18.06 -15.76 -2.85
CA VAL A 358 -18.15 -16.43 -4.15
C VAL A 358 -18.27 -15.43 -5.31
N LEU A 359 -19.04 -14.35 -5.15
CA LEU A 359 -19.16 -13.34 -6.19
C LEU A 359 -17.96 -12.39 -6.28
N ASP A 360 -17.31 -12.14 -5.14
CA ASP A 360 -16.10 -11.32 -5.03
C ASP A 360 -14.92 -12.03 -5.71
N GLU A 361 -14.72 -13.31 -5.39
CA GLU A 361 -13.72 -14.19 -6.01
C GLU A 361 -13.92 -14.35 -7.52
N MET A 362 -15.18 -14.37 -7.98
CA MET A 362 -15.48 -14.47 -9.40
C MET A 362 -15.12 -13.19 -10.17
N ASN A 363 -15.05 -12.03 -9.48
CA ASN A 363 -14.70 -10.70 -10.00
C ASN A 363 -15.21 -10.42 -11.42
N SER A 364 -16.49 -10.69 -11.66
CA SER A 364 -17.09 -10.66 -12.99
C SER A 364 -18.31 -9.73 -13.01
N PRO A 365 -18.13 -8.45 -13.38
CA PRO A 365 -19.21 -7.47 -13.45
C PRO A 365 -20.35 -7.91 -14.39
N GLY A 366 -20.03 -8.68 -15.43
CA GLY A 366 -21.02 -9.24 -16.35
C GLY A 366 -21.85 -10.36 -15.73
N ALA A 367 -21.28 -11.16 -14.82
CA ALA A 367 -22.02 -12.17 -14.08
C ALA A 367 -22.90 -11.54 -12.98
N HIS A 368 -22.42 -10.48 -12.32
CA HIS A 368 -23.22 -9.69 -11.37
C HIS A 368 -24.43 -9.05 -12.06
N ARG A 369 -24.23 -8.47 -13.25
CA ARG A 369 -25.31 -7.97 -14.12
C ARG A 369 -26.35 -9.02 -14.46
N LEU A 370 -25.91 -10.24 -14.74
CA LEU A 370 -26.79 -11.33 -15.12
C LEU A 370 -27.66 -11.77 -13.92
N ILE A 371 -27.07 -11.95 -12.72
CA ILE A 371 -27.82 -12.29 -11.49
C ILE A 371 -28.79 -11.17 -11.09
N ALA A 372 -28.35 -9.91 -11.10
CA ALA A 372 -29.19 -8.78 -10.70
C ALA A 372 -30.48 -8.66 -11.55
N ASN A 373 -30.40 -9.05 -12.82
CA ASN A 373 -31.52 -9.02 -13.77
C ASN A 373 -32.33 -10.34 -13.84
N MET A 374 -32.04 -11.32 -12.98
CA MET A 374 -32.88 -12.52 -12.82
C MET A 374 -34.07 -12.23 -11.91
N PHE A 375 -35.23 -12.85 -12.16
CA PHE A 375 -36.35 -12.81 -11.22
C PHE A 375 -36.11 -13.78 -10.07
N GLU A 376 -36.51 -13.40 -8.84
CA GLU A 376 -36.24 -14.22 -7.63
C GLU A 376 -36.93 -15.58 -7.67
N ASP A 377 -38.17 -15.63 -8.19
CA ASP A 377 -38.99 -16.84 -8.17
C ASP A 377 -39.48 -17.27 -9.56
N GLU A 378 -39.11 -16.55 -10.62
CA GLU A 378 -39.59 -16.82 -11.98
C GLU A 378 -38.46 -17.25 -12.94
N PRO A 379 -38.63 -18.34 -13.70
CA PRO A 379 -37.66 -18.78 -14.69
C PRO A 379 -37.54 -17.80 -15.86
N ARG A 380 -36.32 -17.59 -16.36
CA ARG A 380 -36.05 -16.87 -17.63
C ARG A 380 -35.33 -17.79 -18.62
N THR A 381 -35.53 -17.60 -19.92
CA THR A 381 -34.76 -18.34 -20.93
C THR A 381 -33.46 -17.64 -21.29
N VAL A 382 -32.43 -18.41 -21.67
CA VAL A 382 -31.14 -17.87 -22.12
C VAL A 382 -31.32 -16.92 -23.32
N GLN A 383 -32.32 -17.16 -24.19
CA GLN A 383 -32.61 -16.29 -25.32
C GLN A 383 -33.20 -14.93 -24.90
N GLU A 384 -34.02 -14.90 -23.84
CA GLU A 384 -34.54 -13.66 -23.26
C GLU A 384 -33.42 -12.85 -22.61
N LEU A 385 -32.48 -13.51 -21.91
CA LEU A 385 -31.31 -12.85 -21.32
C LEU A 385 -30.42 -12.20 -22.39
N LYS A 386 -30.22 -12.86 -23.54
CA LYS A 386 -29.45 -12.31 -24.68
C LYS A 386 -30.13 -11.13 -25.38
N SER A 387 -31.45 -11.01 -25.25
CA SER A 387 -32.25 -9.99 -25.94
C SER A 387 -32.61 -8.83 -25.02
N ASP A 388 -32.17 -8.87 -23.75
CA ASP A 388 -32.46 -7.87 -22.73
C ASP A 388 -31.49 -6.69 -22.84
N GLY A 389 -32.04 -5.52 -23.16
CA GLY A 389 -31.26 -4.29 -23.36
C GLY A 389 -30.60 -3.77 -22.08
N GLU A 390 -31.14 -4.10 -20.91
CA GLU A 390 -30.62 -3.66 -19.60
C GLU A 390 -29.39 -4.48 -19.17
N ILE A 391 -29.26 -5.73 -19.63
CA ILE A 391 -28.10 -6.59 -19.33
C ILE A 391 -26.88 -6.12 -20.13
N SER A 392 -27.07 -5.59 -21.35
CA SER A 392 -26.03 -4.97 -22.18
C SER A 392 -24.74 -5.82 -22.32
N LEU A 393 -24.92 -7.13 -22.55
CA LEU A 393 -23.84 -8.10 -22.78
C LEU A 393 -23.96 -8.72 -24.17
N ALA A 394 -22.82 -9.07 -24.78
CA ALA A 394 -22.82 -9.79 -26.05
C ALA A 394 -23.41 -11.20 -25.88
N ALA A 395 -24.13 -11.69 -26.89
CA ALA A 395 -24.85 -12.97 -26.81
C ALA A 395 -23.95 -14.17 -26.47
N SER A 396 -22.71 -14.20 -26.97
CA SER A 396 -21.72 -15.23 -26.64
C SER A 396 -21.22 -15.14 -25.19
N THR A 397 -21.21 -13.94 -24.62
CA THR A 397 -20.78 -13.67 -23.24
C THR A 397 -21.83 -14.11 -22.24
N VAL A 398 -23.12 -13.95 -22.57
CA VAL A 398 -24.24 -14.46 -21.76
C VAL A 398 -24.15 -15.98 -21.58
N ASP A 399 -23.83 -16.75 -22.65
CA ASP A 399 -23.67 -18.20 -22.54
C ASP A 399 -22.49 -18.62 -21.65
N GLY A 400 -21.43 -17.80 -21.62
CA GLY A 400 -20.26 -17.99 -20.77
C GLY A 400 -20.59 -17.76 -19.30
N TYR A 401 -21.26 -16.64 -18.99
CA TYR A 401 -21.64 -16.33 -17.62
C TYR A 401 -22.74 -17.22 -17.06
N VAL A 402 -23.72 -17.66 -17.86
CA VAL A 402 -24.72 -18.64 -17.39
C VAL A 402 -24.03 -19.93 -16.94
N ARG A 403 -23.04 -20.42 -17.70
CA ARG A 403 -22.25 -21.60 -17.31
C ARG A 403 -21.39 -21.36 -16.07
N GLN A 404 -20.76 -20.18 -15.97
CA GLN A 404 -19.94 -19.83 -14.81
C GLN A 404 -20.79 -19.73 -13.54
N LEU A 405 -21.95 -19.08 -13.62
CA LEU A 405 -22.88 -18.94 -12.50
C LEU A 405 -23.52 -20.26 -12.08
N GLU A 406 -23.78 -21.16 -13.03
CA GLU A 406 -24.19 -22.53 -12.75
C GLU A 406 -23.07 -23.32 -12.03
N GLN A 407 -21.80 -23.15 -12.42
CA GLN A 407 -20.65 -23.79 -11.75
C GLN A 407 -20.49 -23.37 -10.28
N HIS A 408 -20.91 -22.15 -9.94
CA HIS A 408 -20.90 -21.61 -8.58
C HIS A 408 -22.23 -21.82 -7.82
N ASP A 409 -23.16 -22.63 -8.35
CA ASP A 409 -24.47 -22.93 -7.76
C ASP A 409 -25.35 -21.69 -7.52
N LEU A 410 -25.20 -20.67 -8.37
CA LEU A 410 -25.99 -19.43 -8.31
C LEU A 410 -27.21 -19.48 -9.24
N LEU A 411 -27.13 -20.30 -10.28
CA LEU A 411 -28.20 -20.55 -11.24
C LEU A 411 -28.38 -22.05 -11.48
N GLU A 412 -29.62 -22.48 -11.61
CA GLU A 412 -29.99 -23.81 -12.08
C GLU A 412 -30.43 -23.73 -13.54
N VAL A 413 -29.88 -24.59 -14.41
CA VAL A 413 -30.21 -24.63 -15.84
C VAL A 413 -31.01 -25.88 -16.17
N ALA A 414 -32.24 -25.68 -16.63
CA ALA A 414 -33.05 -26.76 -17.20
C ALA A 414 -32.79 -26.87 -18.71
N GLU A 415 -32.14 -27.97 -19.12
CA GLU A 415 -31.83 -28.24 -20.52
C GLU A 415 -33.07 -28.65 -21.33
N PHE A 416 -33.29 -27.98 -22.46
CA PHE A 416 -34.36 -28.33 -23.40
C PHE A 416 -33.77 -28.65 -24.77
N THR A 417 -34.02 -29.85 -25.29
CA THR A 417 -33.45 -30.31 -26.57
C THR A 417 -34.03 -29.63 -27.81
N THR A 418 -35.15 -28.91 -27.69
CA THR A 418 -35.86 -28.27 -28.82
C THR A 418 -36.19 -26.79 -28.62
N ARG A 419 -35.75 -26.17 -27.52
CA ARG A 419 -35.97 -24.75 -27.16
C ARG A 419 -34.73 -24.20 -26.43
N SER A 420 -34.62 -22.88 -26.26
CA SER A 420 -33.56 -22.30 -25.43
C SER A 420 -33.65 -22.78 -23.99
N ASN A 421 -32.51 -23.06 -23.37
CA ASN A 421 -32.42 -23.46 -21.96
C ASN A 421 -33.09 -22.43 -21.04
N THR A 422 -33.69 -22.91 -19.97
CA THR A 422 -34.32 -22.08 -18.93
C THR A 422 -33.40 -22.01 -17.72
N VAL A 423 -33.35 -20.86 -17.08
CA VAL A 423 -32.45 -20.55 -15.97
C VAL A 423 -33.25 -19.99 -14.80
N THR A 424 -32.96 -20.44 -13.58
CA THR A 424 -33.59 -20.01 -12.32
C THR A 424 -32.56 -19.74 -11.24
N LEU A 425 -32.80 -18.78 -10.35
CA LEU A 425 -31.94 -18.56 -9.19
C LEU A 425 -32.10 -19.71 -8.18
N THR A 426 -30.98 -20.28 -7.74
CA THR A 426 -30.94 -21.20 -6.61
C THR A 426 -31.20 -20.44 -5.30
N GLN A 427 -31.37 -21.14 -4.17
CA GLN A 427 -31.51 -20.48 -2.87
C GLN A 427 -30.28 -19.60 -2.54
N PHE A 428 -29.09 -20.05 -2.92
CA PHE A 428 -27.83 -19.30 -2.77
C PHE A 428 -27.78 -18.10 -3.73
N GLY A 429 -28.23 -18.27 -4.98
CA GLY A 429 -28.36 -17.17 -5.96
C GLY A 429 -29.31 -16.06 -5.52
N LYS A 430 -30.37 -16.36 -4.77
CA LYS A 430 -31.29 -15.35 -4.21
C LYS A 430 -30.66 -14.52 -3.11
N ILE A 431 -29.90 -15.15 -2.21
CA ILE A 431 -29.14 -14.47 -1.15
C ILE A 431 -28.11 -13.54 -1.79
N VAL A 432 -27.37 -14.06 -2.77
CA VAL A 432 -26.40 -13.32 -3.57
C VAL A 432 -27.02 -12.12 -4.27
N LYS A 433 -28.19 -12.27 -4.88
CA LYS A 433 -28.89 -11.15 -5.54
C LYS A 433 -29.16 -9.99 -4.58
N GLY A 434 -29.44 -10.27 -3.31
CA GLY A 434 -29.61 -9.24 -2.26
C GLY A 434 -28.33 -8.52 -1.83
N LEU A 435 -27.16 -9.00 -2.28
CA LEU A 435 -25.85 -8.38 -2.07
C LEU A 435 -25.40 -7.56 -3.28
N ILE A 436 -26.11 -7.62 -4.41
CA ILE A 436 -25.77 -6.88 -5.63
C ILE A 436 -26.57 -5.58 -5.71
N THR A 437 -25.87 -4.49 -6.00
CA THR A 437 -26.45 -3.15 -6.09
C THR A 437 -27.19 -2.94 -7.41
N PRO A 438 -28.05 -1.90 -7.52
CA PRO A 438 -28.63 -1.51 -8.82
C PRO A 438 -27.59 -1.14 -9.90
N SER A 439 -26.36 -0.80 -9.49
CA SER A 439 -25.23 -0.52 -10.38
C SER A 439 -24.43 -1.77 -10.75
N TYR A 440 -24.85 -2.93 -10.25
CA TYR A 440 -24.24 -4.26 -10.44
C TYR A 440 -22.94 -4.50 -9.66
N ASP A 441 -22.71 -3.73 -8.60
CA ASP A 441 -21.58 -3.90 -7.68
C ASP A 441 -21.96 -4.86 -6.54
N LEU A 442 -20.98 -5.44 -5.86
CA LEU A 442 -21.18 -6.41 -4.78
C LEU A 442 -20.95 -5.78 -3.40
N LEU A 443 -21.79 -6.09 -2.40
CA LEU A 443 -21.73 -5.51 -1.04
C LEU A 443 -21.43 -6.53 0.07
N PRO A 444 -20.45 -6.25 0.97
CA PRO A 444 -20.17 -7.11 2.12
C PRO A 444 -21.36 -7.20 3.09
N PRO A 445 -21.65 -8.37 3.69
CA PRO A 445 -22.78 -8.53 4.59
C PRO A 445 -22.66 -7.74 5.89
N GLU A 446 -21.44 -7.53 6.39
CA GLU A 446 -21.20 -6.73 7.61
C GLU A 446 -21.62 -5.25 7.42
N GLN A 447 -21.65 -4.77 6.18
CA GLN A 447 -22.08 -3.41 5.84
C GLN A 447 -23.61 -3.26 5.80
N GLN A 448 -24.36 -4.37 5.72
CA GLN A 448 -25.84 -4.34 5.75
C GLN A 448 -26.41 -4.35 7.18
N SER A 449 -25.67 -4.82 8.19
CA SER A 449 -26.18 -5.07 9.55
C SER A 449 -25.74 -4.05 10.61
N LEU A 450 -25.79 -2.75 10.30
CA LEU A 450 -25.65 -1.71 11.33
C LEU A 450 -27.02 -1.49 12.02
N PRO A 451 -27.22 -1.94 13.29
CA PRO A 451 -28.52 -1.82 13.95
C PRO A 451 -28.94 -0.36 14.07
N THR A 452 -30.20 -0.12 13.73
CA THR A 452 -30.83 1.18 13.47
C THR A 452 -31.29 1.88 14.76
N GLU A 453 -30.42 1.99 15.77
CA GLU A 453 -30.71 2.84 16.93
C GLU A 453 -29.75 4.04 17.02
N PRO A 454 -30.26 5.27 17.18
CA PRO A 454 -29.44 6.47 17.23
C PRO A 454 -28.68 6.57 18.55
N TYR A 455 -27.36 6.48 18.50
CA TYR A 455 -26.47 6.82 19.62
C TYR A 455 -26.65 8.31 19.97
N GLN A 456 -26.99 8.59 21.23
CA GLN A 456 -26.89 9.95 21.78
C GLN A 456 -25.41 10.29 22.04
N PRO A 457 -24.97 11.52 21.74
CA PRO A 457 -23.60 11.94 22.05
C PRO A 457 -23.34 11.94 23.56
N PRO A 458 -22.21 11.39 24.05
CA PRO A 458 -21.86 11.44 25.46
C PRO A 458 -21.52 12.87 25.91
N LYS A 459 -21.80 13.16 27.18
CA LYS A 459 -21.56 14.48 27.79
C LYS A 459 -20.06 14.78 27.87
N SER A 460 -19.71 16.06 27.70
CA SER A 460 -18.35 16.64 27.66
C SER A 460 -17.45 16.34 28.87
N SER A 461 -17.96 15.74 29.95
CA SER A 461 -17.21 15.44 31.17
C SER A 461 -16.50 14.08 31.20
N HIS A 462 -16.51 13.32 30.10
CA HIS A 462 -15.86 12.01 30.00
C HIS A 462 -14.84 11.89 28.84
N LYS A 463 -14.37 12.99 28.27
CA LYS A 463 -13.28 12.97 27.30
C LYS A 463 -11.95 12.86 28.03
N TYR A 464 -11.44 11.66 28.29
CA TYR A 464 -10.00 11.44 28.49
C TYR A 464 -9.58 10.02 28.09
N SER A 465 -8.35 9.97 27.57
CA SER A 465 -7.47 8.82 27.39
C SER A 465 -7.70 7.98 26.14
N VAL A 466 -7.09 8.40 25.03
CA VAL A 466 -6.39 7.43 24.18
C VAL A 466 -5.33 6.75 25.04
N SER A 467 -5.25 5.43 24.95
CA SER A 467 -4.34 4.59 25.70
C SER A 467 -2.90 5.09 25.55
N SER A 468 -2.25 5.47 26.63
CA SER A 468 -0.79 5.47 26.70
C SER A 468 -0.35 4.03 26.45
N ALA A 469 0.36 3.76 25.35
CA ALA A 469 1.03 2.48 25.21
C ALA A 469 2.05 2.37 26.35
N ASP A 470 1.80 1.45 27.27
CA ASP A 470 2.73 1.11 28.34
C ASP A 470 4.05 0.61 27.73
N LYS A 471 5.13 1.25 28.18
CA LYS A 471 6.56 0.96 27.99
C LYS A 471 6.93 -0.41 27.39
N VAL A 472 7.65 -0.36 26.26
CA VAL A 472 8.72 -1.31 25.91
C VAL A 472 9.93 -0.54 25.33
N GLU A 473 11.02 -0.61 26.10
CA GLU A 473 12.47 -0.54 25.80
C GLU A 473 13.11 0.45 24.80
N GLU A 474 14.38 0.79 25.09
CA GLU A 474 15.22 1.82 24.45
C GLU A 474 15.44 1.59 22.94
N GLY A 475 14.53 2.14 22.14
CA GLY A 475 14.64 2.37 20.71
C GLY A 475 13.37 3.11 20.28
N GLY A 476 13.43 4.43 20.15
CA GLY A 476 12.24 5.29 20.02
C GLY A 476 11.27 4.78 18.95
N GLY A 477 10.01 4.58 19.31
CA GLY A 477 8.96 4.17 18.37
C GLY A 477 8.77 5.20 17.25
N PRO A 478 8.06 4.82 16.17
CA PRO A 478 7.75 5.71 15.06
C PRO A 478 7.04 6.99 15.56
N LEU A 479 7.38 8.12 14.94
CA LEU A 479 6.79 9.42 15.27
C LEU A 479 5.39 9.53 14.68
N SER A 480 4.46 10.19 15.37
CA SER A 480 3.21 10.58 14.71
C SER A 480 3.49 11.51 13.52
N PRO A 481 2.60 11.60 12.52
CA PRO A 481 2.78 12.48 11.34
C PRO A 481 3.13 13.92 11.68
N GLU A 482 2.53 14.43 12.76
CA GLU A 482 2.69 15.80 13.22
C GLU A 482 4.01 16.01 13.98
N GLU A 483 4.44 14.99 14.75
CA GLU A 483 5.78 14.97 15.37
C GLU A 483 6.89 14.80 14.34
N TRP A 484 6.65 14.01 13.28
CA TRP A 484 7.59 13.85 12.17
C TRP A 484 7.85 15.18 11.48
N LEU A 485 6.80 15.88 11.03
CA LEU A 485 6.93 17.19 10.39
C LEU A 485 7.69 18.20 11.27
N ALA A 486 7.51 18.12 12.59
CA ALA A 486 8.19 18.96 13.55
C ALA A 486 9.68 18.61 13.69
N ALA A 487 10.00 17.32 13.83
CA ALA A 487 11.34 16.83 14.20
C ALA A 487 12.30 16.66 13.01
N THR A 488 11.81 16.30 11.82
CA THR A 488 12.68 16.02 10.66
C THR A 488 13.12 17.29 9.91
N GLY A 489 12.69 18.45 10.39
CA GLY A 489 12.94 19.74 9.73
C GLY A 489 14.33 20.31 9.99
N ASP A 490 15.30 19.57 10.54
CA ASP A 490 16.63 20.12 10.79
C ASP A 490 17.45 20.20 9.48
N ALA A 491 17.47 21.39 8.87
CA ALA A 491 18.25 21.68 7.67
C ALA A 491 19.76 21.40 7.82
N SER A 492 20.29 21.37 9.04
CA SER A 492 21.70 21.06 9.29
C SER A 492 22.02 19.56 9.21
N SER A 493 21.01 18.72 9.44
CA SER A 493 21.11 17.26 9.37
C SER A 493 20.84 16.70 7.96
N THR A 494 19.95 17.35 7.21
CA THR A 494 19.49 16.91 5.87
C THR A 494 20.11 17.72 4.72
N GLY A 495 20.87 18.78 5.00
CA GLY A 495 21.61 19.55 3.99
C GLY A 495 20.78 20.57 3.19
N GLY A 496 19.49 20.80 3.53
CA GLY A 496 18.64 21.71 2.77
C GLY A 496 17.43 22.28 3.52
N PHE A 497 17.01 23.50 3.14
CA PHE A 497 15.82 24.18 3.67
C PHE A 497 14.51 23.81 2.96
N VAL A 498 14.59 23.09 1.84
CA VAL A 498 13.42 22.60 1.09
C VAL A 498 13.53 21.09 1.01
N GLN A 499 12.58 20.38 1.60
CA GLN A 499 12.66 18.94 1.82
C GLN A 499 11.42 18.24 1.24
N TRP A 500 11.56 16.96 0.88
CA TRP A 500 10.40 16.15 0.54
C TRP A 500 9.65 15.76 1.83
N MET A 501 8.33 15.69 1.75
CA MET A 501 7.50 15.07 2.78
C MET A 501 7.49 13.55 2.55
N ASP A 502 8.56 12.89 2.98
CA ASP A 502 8.79 11.46 2.71
C ASP A 502 8.24 10.51 3.79
N GLY A 503 7.96 11.02 5.01
CA GLY A 503 7.44 10.23 6.12
C GLY A 503 8.40 9.18 6.68
N ARG A 504 9.69 9.23 6.34
CA ARG A 504 10.68 8.26 6.85
C ARG A 504 10.82 8.38 8.36
N GLY A 505 10.45 7.32 9.08
CA GLY A 505 10.45 7.30 10.55
C GLY A 505 9.16 7.83 11.19
N ALA A 506 8.15 8.18 10.38
CA ALA A 506 6.79 8.40 10.85
C ALA A 506 5.99 7.08 10.88
N ASP A 507 4.85 7.11 11.57
CA ASP A 507 3.80 6.08 11.52
C ASP A 507 3.13 5.97 10.13
N LEU A 508 3.33 6.96 9.26
CA LEU A 508 2.72 7.07 7.94
C LEU A 508 3.79 7.24 6.86
N ASP A 509 3.56 6.64 5.70
CA ASP A 509 4.38 6.86 4.53
C ASP A 509 4.13 8.21 3.85
N ALA A 510 4.98 8.55 2.87
CA ALA A 510 4.87 9.74 2.04
C ALA A 510 3.49 9.96 1.39
N PHE A 511 2.84 8.86 0.98
CA PHE A 511 1.54 8.90 0.30
C PHE A 511 0.42 9.23 1.29
N ALA A 512 0.40 8.56 2.44
CA ALA A 512 -0.54 8.85 3.51
C ALA A 512 -0.34 10.27 4.07
N LEU A 513 0.90 10.77 4.16
CA LEU A 513 1.17 12.17 4.50
C LEU A 513 0.63 13.14 3.43
N HIS A 514 0.73 12.79 2.15
CA HIS A 514 0.14 13.58 1.06
C HIS A 514 -1.39 13.65 1.16
N GLU A 515 -2.07 12.51 1.27
CA GLU A 515 -3.53 12.44 1.41
C GLU A 515 -4.03 13.18 2.66
N ARG A 516 -3.27 13.08 3.77
CA ARG A 516 -3.55 13.83 5.00
C ARG A 516 -3.57 15.34 4.76
N HIS A 517 -2.67 15.88 3.94
CA HIS A 517 -2.67 17.31 3.61
C HIS A 517 -3.78 17.67 2.63
N THR A 518 -4.11 16.79 1.68
CA THR A 518 -5.26 16.97 0.80
C THR A 518 -6.56 17.09 1.60
N ALA A 519 -6.74 16.29 2.65
CA ALA A 519 -7.94 16.32 3.50
C ALA A 519 -8.22 17.69 4.15
N ALA A 520 -7.17 18.50 4.37
CA ALA A 520 -7.33 19.83 4.95
C ALA A 520 -7.86 20.88 3.96
N LEU A 521 -7.83 20.59 2.66
CA LEU A 521 -8.50 21.41 1.65
C LEU A 521 -10.02 21.28 1.79
N ASN A 522 -10.74 22.39 1.68
CA ASN A 522 -12.20 22.40 1.67
C ASN A 522 -12.70 23.08 0.38
N GLY A 523 -12.27 22.52 -0.75
CA GLY A 523 -12.43 23.13 -2.07
C GLY A 523 -11.40 24.23 -2.36
N GLU A 524 -11.60 24.91 -3.48
CA GLU A 524 -10.74 26.01 -3.92
C GLU A 524 -10.92 27.25 -3.05
N GLY A 525 -9.81 27.94 -2.72
CA GLY A 525 -9.82 29.17 -1.93
C GLY A 525 -8.88 29.15 -0.74
N ILE A 526 -9.32 29.76 0.37
CA ILE A 526 -8.59 29.81 1.64
C ILE A 526 -9.35 28.99 2.68
N THR A 527 -8.72 27.97 3.25
CA THR A 527 -9.26 27.19 4.36
C THR A 527 -8.55 27.57 5.66
N LEU A 528 -9.29 28.11 6.63
CA LEU A 528 -8.80 28.38 7.98
C LEU A 528 -9.21 27.23 8.90
N LEU A 529 -8.24 26.58 9.52
CA LEU A 529 -8.43 25.34 10.26
C LEU A 529 -7.99 25.50 11.72
N ASP A 530 -8.95 25.27 12.63
CA ASP A 530 -8.68 25.03 14.04
C ASP A 530 -8.16 23.61 14.24
N ALA A 531 -6.85 23.46 14.07
CA ALA A 531 -6.13 22.22 14.34
C ALA A 531 -4.81 22.54 15.04
N PRO A 532 -4.53 21.91 16.20
CA PRO A 532 -3.24 22.07 16.86
C PRO A 532 -2.14 21.50 15.96
N VAL A 533 -1.05 22.25 15.82
CA VAL A 533 0.15 21.86 15.07
C VAL A 533 1.39 22.03 15.95
N HIS A 534 2.35 21.12 15.82
CA HIS A 534 3.64 21.18 16.49
C HIS A 534 4.58 22.19 15.82
N GLU A 535 5.39 22.84 16.67
CA GLU A 535 6.44 23.74 16.22
C GLU A 535 7.57 22.94 15.58
N MET A 536 8.05 23.40 14.42
CA MET A 536 9.18 22.78 13.74
C MET A 536 10.50 23.10 14.46
N ASP A 537 11.38 22.10 14.53
CA ASP A 537 12.73 22.24 15.10
C ASP A 537 13.54 23.31 14.35
N ASP A 538 13.45 23.34 13.02
CA ASP A 538 13.85 24.51 12.22
C ASP A 538 12.63 25.11 11.50
N PRO A 539 12.09 26.25 11.98
CA PRO A 539 10.93 26.90 11.36
C PRO A 539 11.25 27.54 10.01
N ARG A 540 12.48 27.42 9.50
CA ARG A 540 12.88 27.89 8.17
C ARG A 540 12.64 26.84 7.08
N VAL A 541 12.45 25.58 7.44
CA VAL A 541 12.23 24.51 6.47
C VAL A 541 10.84 24.61 5.84
N ALA A 542 10.78 24.30 4.56
CA ALA A 542 9.55 24.08 3.81
C ALA A 542 9.54 22.64 3.27
N TYR A 543 8.43 21.94 3.49
CA TYR A 543 8.23 20.61 2.92
C TYR A 543 7.44 20.69 1.61
N LEU A 544 7.75 19.78 0.69
CA LEU A 544 7.08 19.60 -0.59
C LEU A 544 6.51 18.19 -0.70
N SER A 545 5.36 18.05 -1.34
CA SER A 545 4.85 16.77 -1.80
C SER A 545 4.18 16.96 -3.15
N VAL A 546 4.42 16.04 -4.10
CA VAL A 546 3.86 16.06 -5.45
C VAL A 546 3.38 14.66 -5.81
N MET A 547 2.07 14.45 -5.76
CA MET A 547 1.40 13.19 -6.13
C MET A 547 0.04 13.48 -6.75
N ARG A 548 -0.51 12.58 -7.57
CA ARG A 548 -1.88 12.68 -8.11
C ARG A 548 -2.24 14.02 -8.77
N ASP A 549 -1.30 14.61 -9.50
CA ASP A 549 -1.44 15.94 -10.11
C ASP A 549 -1.69 17.08 -9.06
N GLN A 550 -1.32 16.85 -7.80
CA GLN A 550 -1.42 17.80 -6.68
C GLN A 550 -0.03 18.08 -6.09
N LEU A 551 0.20 19.34 -5.72
CA LEU A 551 1.43 19.81 -5.08
C LEU A 551 1.08 20.51 -3.77
N HIS A 552 1.69 20.07 -2.67
CA HIS A 552 1.57 20.71 -1.36
C HIS A 552 2.89 21.33 -0.97
N THR A 553 2.88 22.62 -0.64
CA THR A 553 4.01 23.31 0.02
C THR A 553 3.64 23.61 1.46
N VAL A 554 4.35 23.04 2.43
CA VAL A 554 4.08 23.20 3.86
C VAL A 554 5.20 24.01 4.51
N THR A 555 4.88 25.13 5.16
CA THR A 555 5.86 25.96 5.88
C THR A 555 5.27 26.52 7.17
N GLN A 556 6.12 26.73 8.18
CA GLN A 556 5.73 27.45 9.39
C GLN A 556 5.71 28.97 9.16
N TRP A 557 4.72 29.65 9.74
CA TRP A 557 4.64 31.11 9.73
C TRP A 557 5.83 31.72 10.48
N GLY A 558 6.58 32.58 9.78
CA GLY A 558 7.70 33.35 10.35
C GLY A 558 7.51 34.86 10.22
N GLY A 559 6.27 35.32 10.07
CA GLY A 559 5.94 36.67 9.59
C GLY A 559 5.85 36.75 8.07
N SER A 560 5.20 37.80 7.56
CA SER A 560 4.87 37.93 6.13
C SER A 560 6.09 37.82 5.21
N ARG A 561 7.20 38.48 5.55
CA ARG A 561 8.43 38.50 4.74
C ARG A 561 9.10 37.12 4.63
N ALA A 562 9.32 36.47 5.77
CA ALA A 562 10.00 35.17 5.81
C ALA A 562 9.17 34.10 5.13
N THR A 563 7.87 34.07 5.42
CA THR A 563 6.94 33.10 4.83
C THR A 563 6.89 33.24 3.31
N LEU A 564 6.74 34.47 2.80
CA LEU A 564 6.68 34.70 1.35
C LEU A 564 7.98 34.29 0.64
N GLY A 565 9.14 34.60 1.23
CA GLY A 565 10.44 34.20 0.69
C GLY A 565 10.63 32.68 0.64
N ARG A 566 10.19 31.97 1.68
CA ARG A 566 10.25 30.49 1.75
C ARG A 566 9.36 29.83 0.70
N ILE A 567 8.12 30.29 0.55
CA ILE A 567 7.21 29.78 -0.50
C ILE A 567 7.81 30.00 -1.88
N ALA A 568 8.30 31.21 -2.16
CA ALA A 568 8.92 31.53 -3.45
C ALA A 568 10.13 30.63 -3.74
N ALA A 569 10.95 30.36 -2.73
CA ALA A 569 12.11 29.47 -2.85
C ALA A 569 11.72 28.00 -3.04
N ALA A 570 10.74 27.51 -2.28
CA ALA A 570 10.27 26.13 -2.37
C ALA A 570 9.69 25.84 -3.75
N LEU A 571 8.81 26.71 -4.24
CA LEU A 571 8.15 26.54 -5.55
C LEU A 571 9.09 26.71 -6.74
N SER A 572 10.20 27.44 -6.59
CA SER A 572 11.18 27.66 -7.66
C SER A 572 12.41 26.73 -7.57
N GLY A 573 12.45 25.85 -6.56
CA GLY A 573 13.58 24.98 -6.26
C GLY A 573 13.73 23.80 -7.23
N ALA A 574 14.90 23.15 -7.18
CA ALA A 574 15.26 22.06 -8.10
C ALA A 574 14.30 20.87 -8.01
N LYS A 575 13.78 20.58 -6.80
CA LYS A 575 12.77 19.54 -6.56
C LYS A 575 11.51 19.70 -7.41
N ILE A 576 11.05 20.94 -7.64
CA ILE A 576 9.89 21.23 -8.49
C ILE A 576 10.19 20.97 -9.96
N TRP A 577 11.34 21.38 -10.45
CA TRP A 577 11.76 21.18 -11.84
C TRP A 577 12.09 19.72 -12.16
N GLY A 578 12.61 18.97 -11.19
CA GLY A 578 12.85 17.53 -11.35
C GLY A 578 11.58 16.69 -11.39
N LYS A 579 10.47 17.18 -10.81
CA LYS A 579 9.25 16.38 -10.61
C LYS A 579 8.02 16.92 -11.32
N ALA A 580 7.61 18.16 -11.04
CA ALA A 580 6.35 18.74 -11.52
C ALA A 580 6.51 19.51 -12.84
N LEU A 581 7.60 20.28 -12.98
CA LEU A 581 7.90 21.08 -14.15
C LEU A 581 9.03 20.46 -14.98
N SER A 582 8.93 19.16 -15.27
CA SER A 582 9.91 18.46 -16.10
C SER A 582 9.88 18.97 -17.55
N GLU A 583 10.94 18.67 -18.31
CA GLU A 583 11.06 19.03 -19.72
C GLU A 583 9.85 18.55 -20.53
N GLU A 584 9.48 17.27 -20.40
CA GLU A 584 8.32 16.68 -21.09
C GLU A 584 6.99 17.38 -20.73
N ALA A 585 6.78 17.70 -19.45
CA ALA A 585 5.55 18.34 -18.99
C ALA A 585 5.42 19.74 -19.60
N LEU A 586 6.52 20.49 -19.65
CA LEU A 586 6.54 21.87 -20.12
C LEU A 586 6.54 21.95 -21.65
N GLU A 587 7.23 21.07 -22.37
CA GLU A 587 7.19 20.99 -23.83
C GLU A 587 5.76 20.86 -24.35
N GLY A 588 4.94 20.01 -23.70
CA GLY A 588 3.53 19.88 -24.04
C GLY A 588 2.79 21.22 -23.94
N VAL A 589 2.97 21.93 -22.83
CA VAL A 589 2.36 23.26 -22.62
C VAL A 589 2.87 24.28 -23.64
N LEU A 590 4.18 24.34 -23.88
CA LEU A 590 4.79 25.30 -24.80
C LEU A 590 4.31 25.05 -26.24
N SER A 591 4.09 23.80 -26.63
CA SER A 591 3.55 23.43 -27.95
C SER A 591 2.11 23.90 -28.17
N ASP A 592 1.31 23.94 -27.10
CA ASP A 592 -0.10 24.38 -27.14
C ASP A 592 -0.24 25.91 -27.14
N LEU A 593 0.76 26.64 -26.64
CA LEU A 593 0.68 28.09 -26.43
C LEU A 593 0.91 28.94 -27.69
N GLY A 594 1.47 28.40 -28.78
CA GLY A 594 1.71 29.21 -29.97
C GLY A 594 2.45 28.49 -31.10
N SER A 595 2.39 29.05 -32.31
CA SER A 595 3.02 28.47 -33.50
C SER A 595 4.46 28.94 -33.72
N THR A 596 4.92 29.97 -32.99
CA THR A 596 6.28 30.50 -33.09
C THR A 596 6.90 30.77 -31.70
N PRO A 597 8.24 30.72 -31.55
CA PRO A 597 8.90 30.93 -30.26
C PRO A 597 8.59 32.30 -29.62
N ASN A 598 8.49 33.35 -30.44
CA ASN A 598 8.15 34.70 -29.96
C ASN A 598 6.69 34.81 -29.49
N GLU A 599 5.77 34.08 -30.12
CA GLU A 599 4.38 34.01 -29.66
C GLU A 599 4.31 33.30 -28.32
N VAL A 600 4.96 32.14 -28.18
CA VAL A 600 5.02 31.37 -26.91
C VAL A 600 5.60 32.24 -25.79
N LEU A 601 6.73 32.91 -26.01
CA LEU A 601 7.31 33.81 -25.01
C LEU A 601 6.40 35.01 -24.70
N SER A 602 5.71 35.56 -25.70
CA SER A 602 4.72 36.61 -25.49
C SER A 602 3.56 36.08 -24.64
N PHE A 603 3.08 34.87 -24.86
CA PHE A 603 2.05 34.24 -24.02
C PHE A 603 2.52 34.03 -22.58
N LEU A 604 3.72 33.48 -22.38
CA LEU A 604 4.30 33.32 -21.04
C LEU A 604 4.41 34.67 -20.30
N ARG A 605 4.98 35.70 -20.95
CA ARG A 605 5.25 37.00 -20.30
C ARG A 605 4.04 37.92 -20.18
N ARG A 606 3.14 37.90 -21.17
CA ARG A 606 2.05 38.89 -21.32
C ARG A 606 0.66 38.30 -21.06
N GLY A 607 0.48 37.01 -21.31
CA GLY A 607 -0.72 36.25 -20.94
C GLY A 607 -0.63 35.77 -19.49
N MET A 608 0.15 34.71 -19.29
CA MET A 608 0.35 34.04 -17.98
C MET A 608 1.09 34.93 -16.98
N GLN A 609 1.85 35.91 -17.49
CA GLN A 609 2.64 36.84 -16.69
C GLN A 609 3.74 36.18 -15.85
N VAL A 610 4.31 35.11 -16.41
CA VAL A 610 5.59 34.54 -15.97
C VAL A 610 6.65 35.62 -16.15
N GLY A 611 6.95 36.29 -15.04
CA GLY A 611 7.98 37.31 -14.96
C GLY A 611 9.37 36.70 -15.05
N TRP A 612 10.41 37.53 -14.99
CA TRP A 612 11.81 37.07 -14.90
C TRP A 612 12.39 36.41 -16.16
N LEU A 613 11.63 36.35 -17.24
CA LEU A 613 12.10 35.83 -18.52
C LEU A 613 12.65 36.96 -19.39
N ASP A 614 13.92 36.86 -19.74
CA ASP A 614 14.52 37.69 -20.78
C ASP A 614 14.47 36.96 -22.13
N ALA A 615 14.02 37.66 -23.16
CA ALA A 615 13.76 37.04 -24.46
C ALA A 615 15.04 36.53 -25.12
N GLU A 616 16.14 37.26 -24.93
CA GLU A 616 17.44 36.90 -25.49
C GLU A 616 18.08 35.72 -24.75
N SER A 617 17.68 35.45 -23.49
CA SER A 617 18.25 34.36 -22.71
C SER A 617 17.47 33.05 -22.83
N VAL A 618 16.15 33.10 -23.02
CA VAL A 618 15.30 31.88 -22.99
C VAL A 618 14.87 31.39 -24.37
N LEU A 619 15.17 32.12 -25.45
CA LEU A 619 14.86 31.70 -26.82
C LEU A 619 16.09 31.18 -27.55
N ASP A 620 15.93 30.09 -28.28
CA ASP A 620 16.91 29.56 -29.23
C ASP A 620 16.29 29.41 -30.65
N GLU A 621 16.98 28.70 -31.55
CA GLU A 621 16.51 28.48 -32.93
C GLU A 621 15.25 27.61 -32.99
N ASP A 622 14.99 26.79 -31.97
CA ASP A 622 13.93 25.79 -31.93
C ASP A 622 12.74 26.21 -31.05
N GLY A 623 12.91 27.16 -30.11
CA GLY A 623 11.82 27.50 -29.20
C GLY A 623 12.22 28.27 -27.95
N VAL A 624 11.33 28.18 -26.95
CA VAL A 624 11.70 28.50 -25.57
C VAL A 624 12.52 27.32 -25.04
N ASN A 625 13.77 27.59 -24.68
CA ASN A 625 14.68 26.59 -24.15
C ASN A 625 14.32 26.25 -22.69
N TYR A 626 14.04 24.97 -22.43
CA TYR A 626 13.66 24.48 -21.10
C TYR A 626 14.70 24.82 -20.02
N TYR A 627 15.98 24.55 -20.28
CA TYR A 627 17.05 24.74 -19.29
C TYR A 627 17.26 26.22 -18.97
N GLU A 628 17.18 27.11 -19.96
CA GLU A 628 17.31 28.55 -19.73
C GLU A 628 16.10 29.15 -19.00
N LEU A 629 14.89 28.68 -19.31
CA LEU A 629 13.67 29.03 -18.57
C LEU A 629 13.76 28.59 -17.10
N ARG A 630 14.16 27.33 -16.86
CA ARG A 630 14.42 26.78 -15.53
C ARG A 630 15.44 27.62 -14.79
N ASP A 631 16.60 27.87 -15.40
CA ASP A 631 17.69 28.60 -14.80
C ASP A 631 17.31 30.04 -14.43
N ALA A 632 16.53 30.73 -15.28
CA ALA A 632 16.07 32.09 -15.01
C ALA A 632 15.21 32.15 -13.74
N LEU A 633 14.22 31.26 -13.61
CA LEU A 633 13.31 31.22 -12.47
C LEU A 633 14.00 30.67 -11.21
N PHE A 634 14.87 29.68 -11.36
CA PHE A 634 15.70 29.14 -10.28
C PHE A 634 16.66 30.20 -9.71
N ARG A 635 17.30 31.00 -10.58
CA ARG A 635 18.13 32.16 -10.17
C ARG A 635 17.31 33.22 -9.45
N ALA A 636 16.08 33.50 -9.90
CA ALA A 636 15.18 34.43 -9.21
C ALA A 636 14.89 33.98 -7.76
N GLY A 637 14.59 32.69 -7.56
CA GLY A 637 14.41 32.08 -6.24
C GLY A 637 15.62 32.23 -5.34
N ARG A 638 16.82 31.89 -5.84
CA ARG A 638 18.09 32.06 -5.10
C ARG A 638 18.35 33.52 -4.71
N ASN A 639 18.09 34.47 -5.61
CA ASN A 639 18.25 35.89 -5.33
C ASN A 639 17.28 36.37 -4.23
N ILE A 640 16.05 35.85 -4.19
CA ILE A 640 15.10 36.11 -3.11
C ILE A 640 15.63 35.59 -1.78
N LEU A 641 16.10 34.33 -1.74
CA LEU A 641 16.68 33.74 -0.52
C LEU A 641 17.89 34.53 -0.01
N GLY A 642 18.82 34.90 -0.89
CA GLY A 642 20.01 35.68 -0.52
C GLY A 642 19.66 37.05 0.08
N ARG A 643 18.50 37.61 -0.25
CA ARG A 643 18.00 38.87 0.34
C ARG A 643 17.23 38.67 1.64
N LEU A 644 16.76 37.45 1.92
CA LEU A 644 15.98 37.15 3.11
C LEU A 644 16.81 37.29 4.39
N SER A 645 18.12 37.02 4.33
CA SER A 645 19.06 37.19 5.44
C SER A 645 19.40 38.66 5.76
N ASN A 646 19.08 39.61 4.87
CA ASN A 646 19.43 41.01 5.06
C ASN A 646 18.35 41.75 5.88
N THR A 647 18.62 41.95 7.18
CA THR A 647 17.69 42.55 8.15
C THR A 647 17.62 44.08 8.07
N ASP A 648 18.61 44.75 7.46
CA ASP A 648 18.75 46.21 7.46
C ASP A 648 18.28 46.85 6.15
N GLN A 649 17.14 46.41 5.63
CA GLN A 649 16.59 46.90 4.37
C GLN A 649 15.77 48.19 4.55
N SER A 650 16.00 49.15 3.67
CA SER A 650 15.15 50.33 3.52
C SER A 650 13.71 49.94 3.14
N PRO A 651 12.71 50.81 3.39
CA PRO A 651 11.33 50.56 2.99
C PRO A 651 11.17 50.23 1.49
N ASP A 652 11.95 50.87 0.62
CA ASP A 652 11.94 50.61 -0.82
C ASP A 652 12.48 49.22 -1.18
N GLU A 653 13.55 48.78 -0.51
CA GLU A 653 14.12 47.44 -0.69
C GLU A 653 13.17 46.36 -0.18
N ARG A 654 12.47 46.61 0.93
CA ARG A 654 11.41 45.74 1.46
C ARG A 654 10.26 45.65 0.46
N SER A 655 9.75 46.77 -0.03
CA SER A 655 8.68 46.80 -1.05
C SER A 655 9.10 46.07 -2.32
N LYS A 656 10.34 46.26 -2.77
CA LYS A 656 10.91 45.49 -3.89
C LYS A 656 10.95 43.99 -3.58
N PHE A 657 11.33 43.58 -2.38
CA PHE A 657 11.36 42.16 -1.98
C PHE A 657 9.98 41.50 -2.06
N TYR A 658 8.94 42.13 -1.50
CA TYR A 658 7.57 41.60 -1.61
C TYR A 658 7.11 41.51 -3.06
N ARG A 659 7.35 42.56 -3.86
CA ARG A 659 7.01 42.55 -5.30
C ARG A 659 7.68 41.40 -6.04
N ASP A 660 8.96 41.17 -5.75
CA ASP A 660 9.74 40.12 -6.40
C ASP A 660 9.24 38.72 -5.99
N CYS A 661 8.94 38.51 -4.70
CA CYS A 661 8.41 37.24 -4.22
C CYS A 661 7.01 36.95 -4.78
N HIS A 662 6.07 37.91 -4.74
CA HIS A 662 4.76 37.71 -5.35
C HIS A 662 4.86 37.42 -6.84
N GLY A 663 5.71 38.17 -7.55
CA GLY A 663 5.93 37.93 -8.98
C GLY A 663 6.43 36.52 -9.25
N LEU A 664 7.37 36.02 -8.46
CA LEU A 664 7.88 34.65 -8.61
C LEU A 664 6.83 33.59 -8.24
N ILE A 665 6.14 33.72 -7.10
CA ILE A 665 5.12 32.74 -6.68
C ILE A 665 4.01 32.67 -7.73
N THR A 666 3.47 33.80 -8.20
CA THR A 666 2.45 33.79 -9.26
C THR A 666 2.98 33.20 -10.57
N SER A 667 4.25 33.42 -10.90
CA SER A 667 4.87 32.78 -12.08
C SER A 667 4.93 31.26 -11.92
N MET A 668 5.34 30.76 -10.75
CA MET A 668 5.45 29.33 -10.49
C MET A 668 4.08 28.65 -10.43
N THR A 669 3.09 29.22 -9.73
CA THR A 669 1.75 28.63 -9.63
C THR A 669 1.03 28.66 -10.97
N ALA A 670 1.22 29.68 -11.80
CA ALA A 670 0.67 29.71 -13.16
C ALA A 670 1.28 28.60 -14.05
N LEU A 671 2.60 28.37 -13.97
CA LEU A 671 3.25 27.29 -14.71
C LEU A 671 2.74 25.91 -14.24
N LEU A 672 2.67 25.70 -12.92
CA LEU A 672 2.16 24.46 -12.33
C LEU A 672 0.72 24.17 -12.76
N ASP A 673 -0.16 25.17 -12.68
CA ASP A 673 -1.54 25.06 -13.15
C ASP A 673 -1.63 24.73 -14.65
N HIS A 674 -0.80 25.33 -15.51
CA HIS A 674 -0.81 25.02 -16.95
C HIS A 674 -0.25 23.64 -17.28
N VAL A 675 0.67 23.09 -16.47
CA VAL A 675 1.05 21.67 -16.60
C VAL A 675 0.00 20.72 -16.02
N GLY A 676 -1.06 21.25 -15.39
CA GLY A 676 -2.17 20.50 -14.82
C GLY A 676 -1.94 20.08 -13.37
N ILE A 677 -1.06 20.76 -12.65
CA ILE A 677 -0.76 20.50 -11.24
C ILE A 677 -1.53 21.48 -10.34
N GLU A 678 -2.44 20.95 -9.54
CA GLU A 678 -3.18 21.70 -8.52
C GLU A 678 -2.25 22.02 -7.34
N THR A 679 -2.01 23.30 -7.08
CA THR A 679 -1.08 23.73 -6.03
C THR A 679 -1.82 24.14 -4.76
N SER A 680 -1.37 23.67 -3.59
CA SER A 680 -1.80 24.17 -2.28
C SER A 680 -0.62 24.63 -1.42
N ILE A 681 -0.85 25.68 -0.65
CA ILE A 681 0.11 26.27 0.28
C ILE A 681 -0.44 26.15 1.70
N HIS A 682 0.24 25.37 2.53
CA HIS A 682 -0.12 25.08 3.91
C HIS A 682 0.77 25.90 4.86
N LEU A 683 0.15 26.81 5.60
CA LEU A 683 0.81 27.63 6.62
C LEU A 683 0.47 27.10 8.01
N ARG A 684 1.51 26.81 8.78
CA ARG A 684 1.40 26.28 10.14
C ARG A 684 1.63 27.36 11.19
N PHE A 685 0.75 27.42 12.19
CA PHE A 685 0.75 28.38 13.30
C PHE A 685 0.77 27.65 14.65
N PRO A 686 1.92 27.07 15.06
CA PRO A 686 2.04 26.38 16.35
C PRO A 686 1.87 27.32 17.56
N ARG A 687 2.06 28.63 17.36
CA ARG A 687 1.87 29.69 18.37
C ARG A 687 0.75 30.65 17.97
N SER A 688 -0.37 30.12 17.49
CA SER A 688 -1.51 30.91 17.03
C SER A 688 -2.04 31.89 18.08
N SER A 689 -2.04 31.51 19.37
CA SER A 689 -2.47 32.39 20.46
C SER A 689 -1.66 33.71 20.56
N GLU A 690 -0.36 33.68 20.23
CA GLU A 690 0.48 34.89 20.17
C GLU A 690 0.08 35.80 19.01
N LEU A 691 -0.26 35.22 17.85
CA LEU A 691 -0.76 35.96 16.69
C LEU A 691 -2.13 36.59 16.98
N LEU A 692 -3.07 35.80 17.50
CA LEU A 692 -4.46 36.22 17.73
C LEU A 692 -4.57 37.32 18.79
N SER A 693 -3.70 37.28 19.82
CA SER A 693 -3.68 38.27 20.90
C SER A 693 -2.92 39.56 20.57
N ASN A 694 -2.12 39.57 19.49
CA ASN A 694 -1.33 40.73 19.07
C ASN A 694 -1.93 41.38 17.82
N ASP A 695 -2.57 42.55 17.99
CA ASP A 695 -3.26 43.25 16.90
C ASP A 695 -2.37 43.56 15.68
N ASP A 696 -1.09 43.87 15.87
CA ASP A 696 -0.18 44.18 14.75
C ASP A 696 0.24 42.91 14.00
N SER A 697 0.44 41.79 14.71
CA SER A 697 0.77 40.50 14.10
C SER A 697 -0.44 39.88 13.39
N ARG A 698 -1.63 39.99 14.00
CA ARG A 698 -2.91 39.62 13.38
C ARG A 698 -3.13 40.42 12.11
N ARG A 699 -2.94 41.75 12.16
CA ARG A 699 -3.07 42.63 10.97
C ARG A 699 -2.06 42.26 9.88
N ASP A 700 -0.78 42.06 10.20
CA ASP A 700 0.24 41.65 9.20
C ASP A 700 -0.15 40.36 8.49
N PHE A 701 -0.69 39.37 9.22
CA PHE A 701 -1.14 38.12 8.65
C PHE A 701 -2.39 38.27 7.76
N VAL A 702 -3.41 39.01 8.21
CA VAL A 702 -4.61 39.26 7.40
C VAL A 702 -4.25 40.06 6.14
N GLU A 703 -3.43 41.11 6.26
CA GLU A 703 -2.92 41.88 5.11
C GLU A 703 -2.10 41.00 4.17
N PHE A 704 -1.29 40.10 4.71
CA PHE A 704 -0.54 39.13 3.91
C PHE A 704 -1.47 38.26 3.06
N LEU A 705 -2.50 37.63 3.64
CA LEU A 705 -3.39 36.75 2.87
C LEU A 705 -4.23 37.53 1.86
N THR A 706 -4.81 38.64 2.29
CA THR A 706 -5.69 39.49 1.46
C THR A 706 -4.95 40.10 0.27
N TYR A 707 -3.64 40.32 0.40
CA TYR A 707 -2.82 40.80 -0.72
C TYR A 707 -2.25 39.68 -1.59
N THR A 708 -1.95 38.52 -0.99
CA THR A 708 -1.27 37.41 -1.68
C THR A 708 -2.23 36.53 -2.47
N ALA A 709 -3.32 36.07 -1.84
CA ALA A 709 -4.23 35.10 -2.44
C ALA A 709 -4.88 35.60 -3.74
N PRO A 710 -5.37 36.87 -3.85
CA PRO A 710 -5.95 37.35 -5.10
C PRO A 710 -5.02 37.36 -6.30
N LYS A 711 -3.70 37.36 -6.08
CA LYS A 711 -2.72 37.32 -7.18
C LYS A 711 -2.71 35.99 -7.91
N GLN A 712 -3.26 34.95 -7.29
CA GLN A 712 -3.35 33.61 -7.86
C GLN A 712 -4.61 33.38 -8.68
N ALA A 713 -5.47 34.38 -8.84
CA ALA A 713 -6.60 34.33 -9.74
C ALA A 713 -6.14 34.28 -11.21
N ARG A 714 -6.73 33.38 -12.01
CA ARG A 714 -6.53 33.26 -13.45
C ARG A 714 -7.86 33.14 -14.20
N TYR A 715 -7.87 33.57 -15.45
CA TYR A 715 -9.00 33.40 -16.35
C TYR A 715 -8.49 33.02 -17.74
N GLY A 716 -8.75 31.77 -18.14
CA GLY A 716 -7.99 31.13 -19.20
C GLY A 716 -6.48 31.23 -18.91
N VAL A 717 -5.72 31.77 -19.86
CA VAL A 717 -4.26 31.98 -19.72
C VAL A 717 -3.89 33.31 -19.03
N HIS A 718 -4.86 34.14 -18.65
CA HIS A 718 -4.59 35.49 -18.13
C HIS A 718 -4.58 35.52 -16.60
N SER A 719 -3.66 36.27 -15.99
CA SER A 719 -3.79 36.61 -14.56
C SER A 719 -5.03 37.47 -14.32
N GLY A 720 -5.98 36.98 -13.54
CA GLY A 720 -7.19 37.69 -13.18
C GLY A 720 -6.90 38.96 -12.39
N TYR A 721 -5.98 38.91 -11.43
CA TYR A 721 -5.56 40.09 -10.66
C TYR A 721 -5.10 41.23 -11.57
N ARG A 722 -4.36 40.91 -12.63
CA ARG A 722 -3.92 41.90 -13.62
C ARG A 722 -5.07 42.50 -14.40
N GLN A 723 -6.05 41.67 -14.75
CA GLN A 723 -7.18 42.08 -15.56
C GLN A 723 -8.21 42.89 -14.77
N VAL A 724 -8.25 42.77 -13.44
CA VAL A 724 -9.29 43.43 -12.61
C VAL A 724 -8.72 44.45 -11.62
N VAL A 725 -7.66 44.12 -10.90
CA VAL A 725 -7.21 44.87 -9.70
C VAL A 725 -5.99 45.76 -9.98
N GLU A 726 -5.03 45.30 -10.78
CA GLU A 726 -3.83 46.08 -11.09
C GLU A 726 -4.14 47.42 -11.76
N ASP A 727 -3.54 48.50 -11.27
CA ASP A 727 -3.74 49.88 -11.74
C ASP A 727 -2.50 50.50 -12.41
N ARG A 728 -1.31 49.89 -12.25
CA ARG A 728 -0.06 50.45 -12.80
C ARG A 728 -0.07 50.41 -14.32
N GLU A 729 0.04 51.58 -14.94
CA GLU A 729 -0.03 51.74 -16.40
C GLU A 729 1.07 50.94 -17.14
N GLU A 730 2.31 50.95 -16.63
CA GLU A 730 3.44 50.19 -17.19
C GLU A 730 3.13 48.70 -17.28
N LYS A 731 2.34 48.21 -16.35
CA LYS A 731 2.00 46.82 -16.13
C LYS A 731 0.82 46.44 -17.03
N LEU A 732 -0.19 47.30 -17.13
CA LEU A 732 -1.35 47.10 -18.01
C LEU A 732 -0.98 47.19 -19.51
N LYS A 733 0.02 47.99 -19.90
CA LYS A 733 0.48 48.13 -21.30
C LYS A 733 0.96 46.83 -21.94
N PHE A 734 1.42 45.87 -21.14
CA PHE A 734 1.95 44.60 -21.62
C PHE A 734 0.97 43.44 -21.46
N ARG A 735 -0.32 43.68 -21.17
CA ARG A 735 -1.33 42.61 -21.11
C ARG A 735 -1.76 42.18 -22.50
N LEU A 736 -2.00 40.88 -22.69
CA LEU A 736 -2.74 40.41 -23.85
C LEU A 736 -4.24 40.73 -23.70
N PRO A 737 -4.95 41.01 -24.82
CA PRO A 737 -6.41 41.05 -24.81
C PRO A 737 -6.99 39.75 -24.27
N MET A 738 -8.06 39.86 -23.50
CA MET A 738 -8.78 38.73 -22.90
C MET A 738 -10.15 38.62 -23.56
N GLU A 739 -10.54 37.42 -23.97
CA GLU A 739 -11.89 37.12 -24.43
C GLU A 739 -12.72 36.69 -23.23
N VAL A 740 -13.77 37.46 -22.89
CA VAL A 740 -14.62 37.18 -21.74
C VAL A 740 -15.82 36.34 -22.17
N ASP A 741 -15.96 35.16 -21.59
CA ASP A 741 -17.11 34.30 -21.81
C ASP A 741 -18.38 34.99 -21.29
N PRO A 742 -19.47 35.03 -22.08
CA PRO A 742 -20.71 35.68 -21.66
C PRO A 742 -21.47 34.93 -20.55
N VAL A 743 -21.19 33.66 -20.31
CA VAL A 743 -21.84 32.77 -19.33
C VAL A 743 -20.99 32.60 -18.09
N ASP A 744 -19.70 32.30 -18.24
CA ASP A 744 -18.79 32.08 -17.11
C ASP A 744 -17.69 33.14 -17.03
N ARG A 745 -17.84 34.05 -16.08
CA ARG A 745 -16.95 35.20 -15.90
C ARG A 745 -16.09 35.08 -14.64
N THR A 746 -16.03 33.91 -14.00
CA THR A 746 -15.31 33.77 -12.73
C THR A 746 -13.89 33.30 -12.99
N ALA A 747 -12.93 33.93 -12.31
CA ALA A 747 -11.54 33.49 -12.33
C ALA A 747 -11.34 32.28 -11.41
N ASP A 748 -10.63 31.27 -11.90
CA ASP A 748 -10.12 30.15 -11.10
C ASP A 748 -8.88 30.59 -10.29
N LEU A 749 -8.44 29.80 -9.33
CA LEU A 749 -7.22 30.00 -8.56
C LEU A 749 -6.14 29.01 -8.98
N THR A 750 -4.93 29.52 -9.23
CA THR A 750 -3.73 28.71 -9.48
C THR A 750 -3.13 28.12 -8.22
N ALA A 751 -3.57 28.56 -7.03
CA ALA A 751 -3.19 27.96 -5.76
C ALA A 751 -4.26 28.17 -4.68
N SER A 752 -4.52 27.11 -3.90
CA SER A 752 -5.35 27.17 -2.68
C SER A 752 -4.50 27.30 -1.42
N TRP A 753 -5.08 27.81 -0.34
CA TRP A 753 -4.37 28.09 0.92
C TRP A 753 -5.00 27.33 2.07
N VAL A 754 -4.18 26.74 2.93
CA VAL A 754 -4.61 26.12 4.20
C VAL A 754 -3.84 26.76 5.33
N ILE A 755 -4.56 27.27 6.33
CA ILE A 755 -4.00 27.97 7.48
C ILE A 755 -4.35 27.14 8.72
N ALA A 756 -3.39 26.44 9.29
CA ALA A 756 -3.60 25.51 10.39
C ALA A 756 -2.98 26.02 11.69
N GLY A 757 -3.79 26.13 12.74
CA GLY A 757 -3.38 26.44 14.10
C GLY A 757 -4.59 26.58 15.01
N GLU A 758 -4.39 26.47 16.33
CA GLU A 758 -5.49 26.56 17.30
C GLU A 758 -6.19 27.93 17.20
N GLY A 759 -7.52 27.95 17.00
CA GLY A 759 -8.34 29.16 16.88
C GLY A 759 -8.10 29.99 15.61
N MET A 760 -7.38 29.48 14.61
CA MET A 760 -7.13 30.24 13.37
C MET A 760 -8.39 30.48 12.52
N ASP A 761 -9.44 29.70 12.73
CA ASP A 761 -10.72 29.86 12.05
C ASP A 761 -11.54 31.06 12.54
N ASP A 762 -11.25 31.60 13.73
CA ASP A 762 -11.81 32.87 14.22
C ASP A 762 -11.48 34.07 13.30
N LEU A 763 -10.44 33.95 12.46
CA LEU A 763 -10.03 34.98 11.51
C LEU A 763 -10.88 34.99 10.22
N ALA A 764 -11.84 34.08 10.05
CA ALA A 764 -12.60 33.94 8.80
C ALA A 764 -13.30 35.23 8.37
N GLU A 765 -13.99 35.91 9.30
CA GLU A 765 -14.67 37.17 9.00
C GLU A 765 -13.69 38.30 8.68
N GLU A 766 -12.54 38.37 9.36
CA GLU A 766 -11.53 39.40 9.13
C GLU A 766 -10.85 39.21 7.77
N VAL A 767 -10.52 37.97 7.40
CA VAL A 767 -9.97 37.62 6.08
C VAL A 767 -10.99 37.89 4.98
N LEU A 768 -12.25 37.47 5.15
CA LEU A 768 -13.32 37.72 4.18
C LEU A 768 -13.53 39.22 3.98
N SER A 769 -13.62 39.99 5.07
CA SER A 769 -13.76 41.45 4.98
C SER A 769 -12.56 42.11 4.30
N GLY A 770 -11.36 41.58 4.50
CA GLY A 770 -10.16 42.09 3.83
C GLY A 770 -10.16 41.77 2.33
N LEU A 771 -10.65 40.60 1.93
CA LEU A 771 -10.81 40.22 0.52
C LEU A 771 -11.90 41.04 -0.17
N ASP A 772 -13.03 41.28 0.48
CA ASP A 772 -14.08 42.18 -0.03
C ASP A 772 -13.58 43.63 -0.19
N GLY A 773 -12.51 44.01 0.52
CA GLY A 773 -11.83 45.28 0.37
C GLY A 773 -10.93 45.38 -0.88
N VAL A 774 -10.67 44.27 -1.59
CA VAL A 774 -9.87 44.26 -2.82
C VAL A 774 -10.73 44.73 -3.97
N ASN A 775 -10.65 46.04 -4.25
CA ASN A 775 -11.46 46.68 -5.27
C ASN A 775 -10.89 46.50 -6.69
N ALA A 776 -11.78 46.35 -7.67
CA ALA A 776 -11.41 46.50 -9.07
C ALA A 776 -10.92 47.93 -9.36
N ARG A 777 -10.01 48.08 -10.34
CA ARG A 777 -9.56 49.41 -10.78
C ARG A 777 -10.74 50.23 -11.34
N ASP A 778 -10.62 51.55 -11.28
CA ASP A 778 -11.69 52.50 -11.66
C ASP A 778 -12.33 52.19 -13.02
N SER A 779 -11.55 51.95 -14.08
CA SER A 779 -12.10 51.67 -15.41
C SER A 779 -12.94 50.38 -15.46
N VAL A 780 -12.61 49.38 -14.64
CA VAL A 780 -13.42 48.16 -14.51
C VAL A 780 -14.66 48.43 -13.65
N ALA A 781 -14.49 49.08 -12.50
CA ALA A 781 -15.58 49.39 -11.59
C ALA A 781 -16.65 50.30 -12.23
N ASN A 782 -16.23 51.20 -13.13
CA ASN A 782 -17.10 52.10 -13.88
C ASN A 782 -17.70 51.46 -15.15
N GLY A 783 -17.32 50.21 -15.48
CA GLY A 783 -17.81 49.49 -16.67
C GLY A 783 -17.26 50.00 -18.00
N GLU A 784 -16.11 50.68 -17.99
CA GLU A 784 -15.42 51.15 -19.20
C GLU A 784 -14.66 50.01 -19.89
N GLU A 785 -14.19 49.03 -19.11
CA GLU A 785 -13.56 47.80 -19.60
C GLU A 785 -14.40 46.57 -19.22
N GLU A 786 -14.50 45.60 -20.13
CA GLU A 786 -15.12 44.31 -19.83
C GLU A 786 -14.29 43.56 -18.77
N SER A 787 -14.96 42.83 -17.88
CA SER A 787 -14.35 42.29 -16.68
C SER A 787 -14.88 40.92 -16.29
N ILE A 788 -14.11 40.28 -15.43
CA ILE A 788 -14.33 38.98 -14.80
C ILE A 788 -14.46 39.19 -13.28
N GLY A 789 -15.13 38.25 -12.61
CA GLY A 789 -15.19 38.18 -11.15
C GLY A 789 -13.95 37.48 -10.60
N ILE A 790 -13.32 38.08 -9.58
CA ILE A 790 -12.37 37.37 -8.72
C ILE A 790 -13.11 37.04 -7.44
N GLN A 791 -13.40 35.77 -7.23
CA GLN A 791 -14.03 35.27 -6.02
C GLN A 791 -13.07 34.32 -5.33
N ILE A 792 -12.72 34.62 -4.08
CA ILE A 792 -11.84 33.77 -3.28
C ILE A 792 -12.68 33.26 -2.11
N PRO A 793 -13.19 32.02 -2.19
CA PRO A 793 -13.93 31.44 -1.09
C PRO A 793 -13.07 31.38 0.17
N VAL A 794 -13.66 31.71 1.31
CA VAL A 794 -13.06 31.53 2.64
C VAL A 794 -13.86 30.45 3.36
N HIS A 795 -13.19 29.35 3.70
CA HIS A 795 -13.78 28.19 4.32
C HIS A 795 -13.28 28.04 5.74
N THR A 796 -14.20 27.72 6.65
CA THR A 796 -13.87 27.25 7.99
C THR A 796 -13.68 25.73 7.92
N GLY A 797 -12.48 25.27 8.29
CA GLY A 797 -12.11 23.87 8.31
C GLY A 797 -12.57 23.12 9.55
N GLY A 798 -12.48 21.80 9.49
CA GLY A 798 -12.78 20.89 10.59
C GLY A 798 -14.26 20.75 10.91
N THR A 799 -15.13 21.08 9.96
CA THR A 799 -16.59 20.93 10.10
C THR A 799 -17.03 19.48 9.91
N THR A 800 -18.22 19.12 10.43
CA THR A 800 -18.83 17.81 10.14
C THR A 800 -18.98 17.54 8.65
N GLY A 801 -19.25 18.59 7.85
CA GLY A 801 -19.36 18.47 6.39
C GLY A 801 -18.03 18.06 5.75
N GLN A 802 -16.94 18.73 6.13
CA GLN A 802 -15.60 18.39 5.65
C GLN A 802 -15.19 16.99 6.12
N ALA A 803 -15.39 16.65 7.40
CA ALA A 803 -15.10 15.30 7.90
C ALA A 803 -15.87 14.22 7.15
N ARG A 804 -17.15 14.47 6.84
CA ARG A 804 -17.96 13.56 6.01
C ARG A 804 -17.39 13.44 4.60
N GLN A 805 -16.95 14.53 3.99
CA GLN A 805 -16.36 14.52 2.66
C GLN A 805 -15.06 13.72 2.63
N VAL A 806 -14.13 13.99 3.57
CA VAL A 806 -12.88 13.23 3.73
C VAL A 806 -13.15 11.73 3.86
N ILE A 807 -14.13 11.34 4.70
CA ILE A 807 -14.51 9.94 4.84
C ILE A 807 -15.05 9.39 3.51
N ARG A 808 -15.93 10.11 2.80
CA ARG A 808 -16.43 9.65 1.49
C ARG A 808 -15.32 9.44 0.47
N ASP A 809 -14.28 10.27 0.50
CA ASP A 809 -13.15 10.18 -0.43
C ASP A 809 -12.19 9.04 -0.09
N LEU A 810 -12.07 8.71 1.21
CA LEU A 810 -11.25 7.59 1.69
C LEU A 810 -11.95 6.23 1.61
N LEU A 811 -13.28 6.19 1.72
CA LEU A 811 -14.06 4.94 1.72
C LEU A 811 -13.76 4.04 0.51
N PRO A 812 -13.78 4.54 -0.75
CA PRO A 812 -13.44 3.73 -1.93
C PRO A 812 -12.01 3.18 -1.89
N GLN A 813 -11.07 3.87 -1.24
CA GLN A 813 -9.68 3.41 -1.10
C GLN A 813 -9.54 2.23 -0.12
N LYS A 814 -10.59 1.95 0.66
CA LYS A 814 -10.69 0.81 1.58
C LYS A 814 -11.68 -0.24 1.06
N ASP A 815 -11.99 -0.22 -0.23
CA ASP A 815 -13.01 -1.07 -0.88
C ASP A 815 -14.41 -0.91 -0.24
N TRP A 816 -14.68 0.25 0.36
CA TRP A 816 -15.98 0.58 0.96
C TRP A 816 -16.72 1.55 0.08
N ASN A 817 -17.99 1.27 -0.21
CA ASN A 817 -18.79 2.14 -1.05
C ASN A 817 -19.61 3.14 -0.18
N PRO A 818 -19.40 4.47 -0.36
CA PRO A 818 -20.07 5.49 0.44
C PRO A 818 -21.61 5.53 0.28
N ASP A 819 -22.16 4.94 -0.78
CA ASP A 819 -23.62 4.89 -1.01
C ASP A 819 -24.30 3.76 -0.21
N PHE A 820 -23.54 2.75 0.22
CA PHE A 820 -24.05 1.61 1.00
C PHE A 820 -23.67 1.67 2.47
N GLN A 821 -22.58 2.37 2.77
CA GLN A 821 -22.14 2.66 4.12
C GLN A 821 -22.95 3.82 4.70
N ASN A 822 -23.34 3.73 5.98
CA ASN A 822 -23.91 4.87 6.67
C ASN A 822 -22.79 5.87 7.02
N THR A 823 -22.28 6.60 6.02
CA THR A 823 -21.20 7.58 6.17
C THR A 823 -21.52 8.56 7.30
N ASP A 824 -22.79 8.96 7.43
CA ASP A 824 -23.25 9.83 8.51
C ASP A 824 -23.01 9.24 9.90
N ARG A 825 -23.18 7.92 10.07
CA ARG A 825 -22.88 7.23 11.33
C ARG A 825 -21.37 7.17 11.57
N ILE A 826 -20.58 6.85 10.55
CA ILE A 826 -19.11 6.76 10.67
C ILE A 826 -18.54 8.14 11.02
N THR A 827 -18.96 9.19 10.33
CA THR A 827 -18.58 10.57 10.65
C THR A 827 -18.94 10.92 12.09
N ARG A 828 -20.15 10.58 12.57
CA ARG A 828 -20.52 10.84 13.97
C ARG A 828 -19.67 10.07 14.98
N VAL A 829 -19.33 8.81 14.69
CA VAL A 829 -18.45 8.00 15.57
C VAL A 829 -17.06 8.60 15.61
N LEU A 830 -16.46 8.89 14.45
CA LEU A 830 -15.13 9.51 14.38
C LEU A 830 -15.10 10.87 15.08
N MET A 831 -16.09 11.72 14.84
CA MET A 831 -16.21 12.98 15.57
C MET A 831 -16.37 12.77 17.08
N SER A 832 -17.10 11.75 17.53
CA SER A 832 -17.24 11.51 18.98
C SER A 832 -15.90 11.18 19.68
N VAL A 833 -14.95 10.62 18.94
CA VAL A 833 -13.63 10.22 19.45
C VAL A 833 -12.59 11.30 19.22
N LEU A 834 -12.53 11.86 18.01
CA LEU A 834 -11.44 12.73 17.54
C LEU A 834 -11.72 14.23 17.76
N SER A 835 -12.96 14.61 18.05
CA SER A 835 -13.29 16.03 18.24
C SER A 835 -12.64 16.60 19.49
N HIS A 836 -11.85 17.66 19.33
CA HIS A 836 -11.38 18.49 20.44
C HIS A 836 -12.48 19.42 20.96
N GLU A 837 -13.34 19.94 20.07
CA GLU A 837 -14.53 20.74 20.42
C GLU A 837 -15.83 20.14 19.83
N SER A 838 -17.00 20.47 20.39
CA SER A 838 -18.28 19.96 19.90
C SER A 838 -18.51 20.34 18.43
N GLY A 839 -18.60 19.33 17.55
CA GLY A 839 -18.84 19.56 16.12
C GLY A 839 -17.59 19.97 15.33
N ARG A 840 -16.41 19.99 15.95
CA ARG A 840 -15.12 20.28 15.29
C ARG A 840 -14.20 19.06 15.33
N VAL A 841 -13.57 18.74 14.23
CA VAL A 841 -12.55 17.68 14.16
C VAL A 841 -11.49 18.07 13.14
N SER A 842 -10.21 17.92 13.49
CA SER A 842 -9.13 18.19 12.54
C SER A 842 -9.22 17.22 11.35
N PRO A 843 -9.32 17.69 10.10
CA PRO A 843 -9.34 16.83 8.92
C PRO A 843 -8.03 16.04 8.78
N TYR A 844 -6.91 16.60 9.28
CA TYR A 844 -5.64 15.87 9.38
C TYR A 844 -5.73 14.61 10.24
N LEU A 845 -6.60 14.58 11.26
CA LEU A 845 -6.77 13.40 12.13
C LEU A 845 -7.83 12.43 11.59
N VAL A 846 -8.73 12.91 10.72
CA VAL A 846 -9.77 12.07 10.09
C VAL A 846 -9.16 11.25 8.95
N ALA A 847 -8.24 11.85 8.19
CA ALA A 847 -7.39 11.17 7.23
C ALA A 847 -6.23 10.46 7.92
#